data_AF-A0A7Y5LZ77-F1
#
_entry.id   AF-A0A7Y5LZ77-F1
#
_cell.length_a   1.000
_cell.length_b   1.000
_cell.length_c   1.000
_cell.angle_alpha   90.00
_cell.angle_beta   90.00
_cell.angle_gamma   90.00
#
_symmetry.space_group_name_H-M   'P 1'
#
loop_
_entity.id
_entity.type
_entity.pdbx_description
1 polymer ?
#
loop_
_entity_poly.entity_id
_entity_poly.type
_entity_poly.pdbx_seq_one_letter_code
_entity_poly.pdbx_strand_id
1 'polypeptide(L)'
;MFTLRLYRRCIALLAMLAVAFGALAPTLAQAVVSGGAAPEGAVMVCTASGMLWVQADGDVLSDEGSSSLADLKKPCTWCSMHAVAAPPATQAALPLLRCAQDMPVAFYRAGPRPAVPPSPPPAPSANTAPSPSPAPSSHDRMVALLAEVRDRTKDENEYQGDFKVRDLRARLAALPPGAPLRERWEILAHLGEGEVLLGREREGVALLEEAFALLPRVGAELPPEWPMELTFRLGTSWMRVAETENCCASDSPDACLLPIRGGGIHARPEGARRALDRFLEVLEGTPADSVLHLKARWLAAVAAQTLGEHPGAIPPEHRLPPGAFESPSTFPRFPNVAARAGLATFSLSGGAAAEDYDGDGDLDLLVSTAETSRNIRYWRNGGDGTFSDRTAEAHLEGILGGLNLVQGDVDGDGDTDVVVLRGAWFGRGGRHPNSLLRNRGNGVFDDVALDAGIGDARLPTQSAAFADADNDGDLDLFVANETAFGLDAPCEFHRNRGDGTFVESAREARLLNGGFTKGCAWGDFDGDGWMDLYVSNLGGPNRLYRNNRDGTFEDVAPRRGVTGPLGSFPCWVFDFDQDGNHDVFVGGYPAGPADAAAHALGIPPGGEIPRLYRGDGRGGFEEVGRALGLTRAASPMGCNFGDFDNDGYPDFLLGTGNTTMWDLIPNLAYRNDRGRRFEDVTIPGGFGHLQKGHGIVFADLDDDGDQDVFSQMGGAFLGDRFDDALYENPGFGNRWLALRLRGVKANRSAIGARVRAEILDGGVLRTVHGTVSSGGSFGANPLRLHLGLGKAERVETLSITWPGSGTRQVLRGVPADREVTVTEGEDRWVERTLRPVRLGGGAR
;
A
#
# COMPACT_ATOMS: atom_id res chain seq x y z
N MET A 1 -47.15 1.14 -22.13
CA MET A 1 -47.44 1.32 -20.68
C MET A 1 -46.50 0.55 -19.73
N PHE A 2 -45.55 -0.26 -20.22
CA PHE A 2 -44.58 -0.96 -19.36
C PHE A 2 -43.23 -0.21 -19.19
N THR A 3 -42.93 0.74 -20.08
CA THR A 3 -41.66 1.49 -20.08
C THR A 3 -41.66 2.74 -19.19
N LEU A 4 -42.84 3.29 -18.84
CA LEU A 4 -42.97 4.48 -17.98
C LEU A 4 -42.79 4.17 -16.48
N ARG A 5 -42.93 2.89 -16.07
CA ARG A 5 -42.77 2.46 -14.66
C ARG A 5 -41.31 2.20 -14.29
N LEU A 6 -40.43 1.92 -15.26
CA LEU A 6 -39.00 1.76 -15.03
C LEU A 6 -38.30 3.12 -14.85
N TYR A 7 -38.71 4.13 -15.63
CA TYR A 7 -38.15 5.48 -15.58
C TYR A 7 -38.43 6.22 -14.27
N ARG A 8 -39.64 6.03 -13.70
CA ARG A 8 -39.99 6.57 -12.37
C ARG A 8 -39.24 5.89 -11.21
N ARG A 9 -38.76 4.65 -11.38
CA ARG A 9 -37.96 3.96 -10.35
C ARG A 9 -36.50 4.42 -10.35
N CYS A 10 -35.92 4.74 -11.51
CA CYS A 10 -34.56 5.29 -11.59
C CYS A 10 -34.45 6.72 -11.02
N ILE A 11 -35.48 7.56 -11.22
CA ILE A 11 -35.50 8.93 -10.66
C ILE A 11 -35.70 8.89 -9.13
N ALA A 12 -36.50 7.95 -8.61
CA ALA A 12 -36.63 7.75 -7.16
C ALA A 12 -35.32 7.23 -6.53
N LEU A 13 -34.55 6.41 -7.24
CA LEU A 13 -33.24 5.91 -6.78
C LEU A 13 -32.18 7.04 -6.74
N LEU A 14 -32.17 7.92 -7.74
CA LEU A 14 -31.30 9.09 -7.78
C LEU A 14 -31.67 10.16 -6.74
N ALA A 15 -32.96 10.34 -6.46
CA ALA A 15 -33.43 11.21 -5.38
C ALA A 15 -33.11 10.65 -3.98
N MET A 16 -33.12 9.32 -3.80
CA MET A 16 -32.67 8.68 -2.55
C MET A 16 -31.15 8.82 -2.34
N LEU A 17 -30.35 8.73 -3.41
CA LEU A 17 -28.90 8.94 -3.35
C LEU A 17 -28.51 10.40 -3.05
N ALA A 18 -29.32 11.38 -3.49
CA ALA A 18 -29.10 12.79 -3.19
C ALA A 18 -29.46 13.18 -1.75
N VAL A 19 -30.36 12.44 -1.08
CA VAL A 19 -30.71 12.68 0.34
C VAL A 19 -29.72 11.98 1.29
N ALA A 20 -29.04 10.93 0.83
CA ALA A 20 -28.00 10.23 1.61
C ALA A 20 -26.67 11.01 1.74
N PHE A 21 -26.45 12.05 0.94
CA PHE A 21 -25.27 12.94 1.01
C PHE A 21 -25.61 14.36 1.46
N GLY A 22 -26.53 14.47 2.43
CA GLY A 22 -26.91 15.75 3.03
C GLY A 22 -25.91 16.28 4.06
N ALA A 23 -24.67 16.59 3.66
CA ALA A 23 -23.76 17.46 4.42
C ALA A 23 -22.53 17.89 3.60
N LEU A 24 -22.69 18.62 2.50
CA LEU A 24 -21.60 19.36 1.85
C LEU A 24 -22.16 20.61 1.13
N ALA A 25 -22.44 21.65 1.92
CA ALA A 25 -22.47 23.03 1.46
C ALA A 25 -22.02 23.89 2.64
N PRO A 26 -20.83 24.51 2.59
CA PRO A 26 -20.62 25.63 1.67
C PRO A 26 -19.22 25.69 1.05
N THR A 27 -19.07 25.28 -0.21
CA THR A 27 -17.91 25.68 -1.05
C THR A 27 -18.29 25.87 -2.52
N LEU A 28 -19.58 25.95 -2.83
CA LEU A 28 -20.09 26.18 -4.19
C LEU A 28 -20.32 27.68 -4.48
N ALA A 29 -19.40 28.53 -4.01
CA ALA A 29 -19.47 29.99 -4.21
C ALA A 29 -18.23 30.59 -4.91
N GLN A 30 -17.31 29.79 -5.46
CA GLN A 30 -16.20 30.32 -6.28
C GLN A 30 -15.97 29.47 -7.54
N ALA A 31 -16.92 29.54 -8.47
CA ALA A 31 -16.68 29.22 -9.88
C ALA A 31 -17.71 29.95 -10.77
N VAL A 32 -17.78 31.28 -10.67
CA VAL A 32 -18.45 32.12 -11.68
C VAL A 32 -17.62 33.37 -11.92
N VAL A 33 -16.68 33.29 -12.86
CA VAL A 33 -16.17 34.48 -13.56
C VAL A 33 -16.17 34.16 -15.05
N SER A 34 -17.38 34.16 -15.63
CA SER A 34 -17.67 34.61 -16.99
C SER A 34 -19.19 34.64 -17.22
N GLY A 35 -19.79 35.79 -16.90
CA GLY A 35 -21.02 36.34 -17.52
C GLY A 35 -22.27 35.48 -17.64
N GLY A 36 -23.19 35.60 -16.67
CA GLY A 36 -24.61 35.28 -16.83
C GLY A 36 -25.26 34.76 -15.53
N ALA A 37 -26.21 35.50 -14.95
CA ALA A 37 -26.99 35.01 -13.80
C ALA A 37 -28.03 33.96 -14.26
N ALA A 38 -28.23 32.91 -13.45
CA ALA A 38 -29.20 31.85 -13.73
C ALA A 38 -30.65 32.37 -13.62
N PRO A 39 -31.56 32.05 -14.57
CA PRO A 39 -32.98 32.36 -14.44
C PRO A 39 -33.65 31.48 -13.36
N GLU A 40 -34.63 32.05 -12.62
CA GLU A 40 -35.41 31.30 -11.63
C GLU A 40 -36.12 30.09 -12.27
N GLY A 41 -35.92 28.90 -11.68
CA GLY A 41 -36.58 27.66 -12.09
C GLY A 41 -35.90 26.85 -13.21
N ALA A 42 -34.68 27.21 -13.63
CA ALA A 42 -33.91 26.46 -14.63
C ALA A 42 -32.90 25.47 -14.01
N VAL A 43 -32.65 24.35 -14.68
CA VAL A 43 -31.65 23.33 -14.31
C VAL A 43 -30.56 23.28 -15.39
N MET A 44 -29.30 23.20 -14.97
CA MET A 44 -28.16 23.12 -15.87
C MET A 44 -27.86 21.67 -16.26
N VAL A 45 -27.76 21.41 -17.56
CA VAL A 45 -27.56 20.06 -18.12
C VAL A 45 -26.31 20.05 -18.99
N CYS A 46 -25.44 19.05 -18.78
CA CYS A 46 -24.22 18.87 -19.56
C CYS A 46 -24.51 18.06 -20.83
N THR A 47 -24.05 18.54 -21.98
CA THR A 47 -24.19 17.86 -23.28
C THR A 47 -22.83 17.64 -23.94
N ALA A 48 -22.80 16.88 -25.03
CA ALA A 48 -21.57 16.59 -25.79
C ALA A 48 -20.85 17.84 -26.36
N SER A 49 -21.46 19.03 -26.27
CA SER A 49 -20.92 20.28 -26.83
C SER A 49 -20.80 21.42 -25.81
N GLY A 50 -21.14 21.20 -24.53
CA GLY A 50 -21.12 22.22 -23.48
C GLY A 50 -22.31 22.16 -22.52
N MET A 51 -22.38 23.10 -21.57
CA MET A 51 -23.47 23.22 -20.58
C MET A 51 -24.63 24.10 -21.10
N LEU A 52 -25.87 23.69 -20.85
CA LEU A 52 -27.10 24.40 -21.24
C LEU A 52 -28.07 24.56 -20.06
N TRP A 53 -28.85 25.64 -20.05
CA TRP A 53 -29.93 25.88 -19.09
C TRP A 53 -31.29 25.43 -19.67
N VAL A 54 -32.06 24.67 -18.90
CA VAL A 54 -33.37 24.12 -19.33
C VAL A 54 -34.43 24.40 -18.27
N GLN A 55 -35.61 24.90 -18.68
CA GLN A 55 -36.76 25.11 -17.79
C GLN A 55 -37.64 23.85 -17.66
N ALA A 56 -38.47 23.80 -16.62
CA ALA A 56 -39.25 22.62 -16.20
C ALA A 56 -40.25 22.10 -17.25
N ASP A 57 -40.55 22.91 -18.26
CA ASP A 57 -41.47 22.68 -19.38
C ASP A 57 -40.78 22.18 -20.66
N GLY A 58 -39.45 22.12 -20.69
CA GLY A 58 -38.67 21.43 -21.73
C GLY A 58 -38.19 22.29 -22.92
N ASP A 59 -38.40 23.61 -22.88
CA ASP A 59 -37.86 24.53 -23.89
C ASP A 59 -36.41 24.93 -23.57
N VAL A 60 -35.56 24.96 -24.62
CA VAL A 60 -34.14 25.34 -24.55
C VAL A 60 -34.00 26.83 -24.80
N LEU A 61 -33.38 27.55 -23.87
CA LEU A 61 -33.02 28.96 -24.04
C LEU A 61 -31.57 29.04 -24.53
N SER A 62 -31.37 29.21 -25.84
CA SER A 62 -30.08 29.68 -26.36
C SER A 62 -30.28 30.82 -27.36
N ASP A 63 -29.54 31.90 -27.16
CA ASP A 63 -29.14 32.78 -28.25
C ASP A 63 -27.63 32.54 -28.46
N GLU A 64 -27.24 32.57 -29.73
CA GLU A 64 -25.97 32.11 -30.30
C GLU A 64 -25.80 30.59 -30.58
N GLY A 65 -26.04 30.22 -31.84
CA GLY A 65 -25.12 29.29 -32.53
C GLY A 65 -25.52 27.83 -32.71
N SER A 66 -26.64 27.57 -33.40
CA SER A 66 -26.97 26.33 -34.14
C SER A 66 -26.75 24.96 -33.47
N SER A 67 -27.80 24.43 -32.85
CA SER A 67 -28.07 22.98 -32.83
C SER A 67 -29.59 22.76 -32.79
N SER A 68 -30.09 21.91 -33.69
CA SER A 68 -31.53 21.61 -33.81
C SER A 68 -31.87 20.36 -32.99
N LEU A 69 -33.16 20.19 -32.66
CA LEU A 69 -33.77 19.06 -31.93
C LEU A 69 -33.46 17.63 -32.43
N ALA A 70 -32.61 17.48 -33.45
CA ALA A 70 -32.15 16.19 -33.99
C ALA A 70 -30.97 15.55 -33.21
N ASP A 71 -30.30 16.25 -32.28
CA ASP A 71 -29.15 15.71 -31.54
C ASP A 71 -29.49 14.89 -30.28
N LEU A 72 -30.77 14.79 -29.91
CA LEU A 72 -31.24 13.93 -28.80
C LEU A 72 -31.31 12.42 -29.14
N LYS A 73 -30.91 12.00 -30.34
CA LYS A 73 -31.02 10.60 -30.81
C LYS A 73 -29.72 9.90 -31.22
N LYS A 74 -28.54 10.45 -30.90
CA LYS A 74 -27.27 9.73 -31.07
C LYS A 74 -26.80 9.18 -29.72
N PRO A 75 -26.44 7.88 -29.61
CA PRO A 75 -25.97 7.32 -28.35
C PRO A 75 -24.60 7.92 -28.00
N CYS A 76 -24.46 8.31 -26.73
CA CYS A 76 -23.22 8.75 -26.12
C CYS A 76 -22.23 7.57 -26.09
N THR A 77 -21.03 7.73 -26.64
CA THR A 77 -19.93 6.78 -26.49
C THR A 77 -19.31 6.91 -25.11
N TRP A 78 -20.07 6.49 -24.08
CA TRP A 78 -19.55 6.22 -22.74
C TRP A 78 -20.38 5.17 -21.97
N CYS A 79 -21.03 4.25 -22.71
CA CYS A 79 -21.58 2.99 -22.18
C CYS A 79 -21.90 2.04 -23.35
N SER A 80 -21.12 0.97 -23.54
CA SER A 80 -21.54 -0.21 -24.33
C SER A 80 -20.71 -1.44 -23.93
N MET A 81 -21.24 -2.25 -23.02
CA MET A 81 -20.95 -3.69 -22.97
C MET A 81 -22.05 -4.44 -23.75
N HIS A 82 -21.63 -5.51 -24.42
CA HIS A 82 -22.37 -6.48 -25.25
C HIS A 82 -22.63 -6.11 -26.73
N ALA A 83 -21.81 -6.65 -27.64
CA ALA A 83 -22.25 -7.61 -28.67
C ALA A 83 -21.10 -8.12 -29.57
N VAL A 84 -21.35 -9.32 -30.11
CA VAL A 84 -20.56 -10.26 -30.93
C VAL A 84 -20.13 -9.73 -32.33
N ALA A 85 -18.87 -10.02 -32.68
CA ALA A 85 -18.21 -10.33 -33.98
C ALA A 85 -18.63 -9.72 -35.36
N ALA A 86 -17.59 -9.16 -36.03
CA ALA A 86 -17.17 -9.28 -37.46
C ALA A 86 -17.64 -8.22 -38.55
N PRO A 87 -16.93 -8.05 -39.71
CA PRO A 87 -16.33 -6.77 -40.21
C PRO A 87 -16.69 -6.44 -41.71
N PRO A 88 -15.86 -5.78 -42.57
CA PRO A 88 -15.34 -4.39 -42.62
C PRO A 88 -15.67 -3.62 -43.94
N ALA A 89 -15.42 -2.30 -44.03
CA ALA A 89 -15.15 -1.53 -45.27
C ALA A 89 -14.71 -0.09 -44.92
N THR A 90 -13.44 0.30 -45.03
CA THR A 90 -12.65 0.81 -46.20
C THR A 90 -12.89 2.28 -46.62
N GLN A 91 -11.74 2.95 -46.87
CA GLN A 91 -11.48 4.16 -47.67
C GLN A 91 -11.82 5.54 -47.06
N ALA A 92 -11.05 6.61 -47.26
CA ALA A 92 -9.69 6.85 -47.77
C ALA A 92 -9.38 8.36 -47.65
N ALA A 93 -8.09 8.67 -47.44
CA ALA A 93 -7.30 9.75 -48.06
C ALA A 93 -7.71 11.25 -47.95
N LEU A 94 -6.86 12.02 -47.22
CA LEU A 94 -5.96 13.14 -47.66
C LEU A 94 -6.53 14.37 -48.44
N PRO A 95 -5.84 15.54 -48.60
CA PRO A 95 -4.55 16.01 -48.03
C PRO A 95 -4.40 17.54 -47.68
N LEU A 96 -3.23 17.88 -47.10
CA LEU A 96 -2.35 19.06 -47.32
C LEU A 96 -2.82 20.52 -47.11
N LEU A 97 -2.05 21.29 -46.32
CA LEU A 97 -1.30 22.47 -46.81
C LEU A 97 -0.26 23.01 -45.80
N ARG A 98 0.95 23.28 -46.32
CA ARG A 98 2.09 23.99 -45.69
C ARG A 98 2.08 25.48 -46.07
N CYS A 99 2.67 26.34 -45.20
CA CYS A 99 3.59 27.49 -45.43
C CYS A 99 3.37 28.53 -44.32
N ALA A 100 4.35 28.88 -43.46
CA ALA A 100 5.61 29.64 -43.61
C ALA A 100 5.46 31.15 -43.32
N GLN A 101 6.24 31.61 -42.30
CA GLN A 101 6.92 32.91 -42.09
C GLN A 101 6.13 34.25 -42.05
N ASP A 102 6.27 35.05 -40.98
CA ASP A 102 7.13 36.26 -40.93
C ASP A 102 7.01 37.12 -39.64
N MET A 103 8.12 37.75 -39.26
CA MET A 103 8.30 38.77 -38.20
C MET A 103 8.08 40.20 -38.71
N PRO A 104 8.10 41.22 -37.81
CA PRO A 104 8.95 42.38 -38.09
C PRO A 104 9.77 42.92 -36.90
N VAL A 105 10.80 43.68 -37.28
CA VAL A 105 11.92 44.29 -36.55
C VAL A 105 11.64 45.76 -36.18
N ALA A 106 12.26 46.29 -35.12
CA ALA A 106 12.49 47.73 -34.95
C ALA A 106 13.87 48.04 -34.33
N PHE A 107 14.53 49.10 -34.83
CA PHE A 107 15.92 49.53 -34.56
C PHE A 107 16.02 51.02 -34.16
N TYR A 108 17.19 51.38 -33.60
CA TYR A 108 17.86 52.70 -33.35
C TYR A 108 17.76 53.26 -31.91
N ARG A 109 18.80 53.85 -31.28
CA ARG A 109 20.03 54.53 -31.76
C ARG A 109 21.09 54.67 -30.64
N ALA A 110 22.38 54.83 -30.99
CA ALA A 110 23.53 55.00 -30.10
C ALA A 110 24.06 56.46 -30.00
N GLY A 111 24.74 56.80 -28.89
CA GLY A 111 25.51 58.02 -28.62
C GLY A 111 26.29 57.94 -27.28
N PRO A 112 27.26 58.82 -26.98
CA PRO A 112 28.70 58.49 -26.95
C PRO A 112 29.35 58.31 -25.55
N ARG A 113 30.52 57.65 -25.54
CA ARG A 113 31.38 57.36 -24.37
C ARG A 113 32.08 58.60 -23.78
N PRO A 114 32.19 58.72 -22.44
CA PRO A 114 33.21 59.51 -21.79
C PRO A 114 34.34 58.66 -21.16
N ALA A 115 35.44 59.35 -20.84
CA ALA A 115 36.80 58.84 -20.64
C ALA A 115 37.08 58.13 -19.31
N VAL A 116 38.16 57.34 -19.32
CA VAL A 116 38.73 56.57 -18.21
C VAL A 116 39.41 57.51 -17.18
N PRO A 117 39.09 57.44 -15.88
CA PRO A 117 39.87 58.08 -14.82
C PRO A 117 41.03 57.17 -14.33
N PRO A 118 42.15 57.74 -13.84
CA PRO A 118 43.28 56.98 -13.31
C PRO A 118 42.97 56.34 -11.95
N SER A 119 43.67 55.24 -11.66
CA SER A 119 43.50 54.34 -10.53
C SER A 119 43.63 55.03 -9.16
N PRO A 120 42.77 54.71 -8.17
CA PRO A 120 42.99 55.08 -6.77
C PRO A 120 44.09 54.21 -6.12
N PRO A 121 44.77 54.70 -5.08
CA PRO A 121 45.80 53.94 -4.35
C PRO A 121 45.19 52.73 -3.62
N PRO A 122 45.98 51.69 -3.28
CA PRO A 122 45.45 50.47 -2.69
C PRO A 122 44.79 50.75 -1.34
N ALA A 123 43.55 50.29 -1.18
CA ALA A 123 42.87 50.23 0.10
C ALA A 123 43.56 49.21 1.02
N PRO A 124 43.59 49.45 2.34
CA PRO A 124 44.20 48.53 3.31
C PRO A 124 43.52 47.17 3.24
N SER A 125 44.29 46.10 3.46
CA SER A 125 43.86 44.70 3.39
C SER A 125 42.48 44.50 4.03
N ALA A 126 41.48 44.30 3.18
CA ALA A 126 40.17 43.86 3.63
C ALA A 126 40.33 42.48 4.25
N ASN A 127 39.93 42.39 5.52
CA ASN A 127 39.62 41.14 6.19
C ASN A 127 38.97 40.16 5.21
N THR A 128 39.43 38.92 5.27
CA THR A 128 38.76 37.74 4.74
C THR A 128 37.26 37.82 5.04
N ALA A 129 36.47 38.23 4.06
CA ALA A 129 35.05 37.93 4.07
C ALA A 129 34.95 36.40 4.14
N PRO A 130 34.15 35.84 5.07
CA PRO A 130 33.89 34.41 5.04
C PRO A 130 33.33 34.08 3.65
N SER A 131 33.90 33.06 3.01
CA SER A 131 33.35 32.49 1.78
C SER A 131 31.84 32.28 1.97
N PRO A 132 30.99 32.57 0.97
CA PRO A 132 29.57 32.25 1.10
C PRO A 132 29.44 30.78 1.49
N SER A 133 28.65 30.50 2.54
CA SER A 133 28.39 29.13 2.96
C SER A 133 27.95 28.32 1.74
N PRO A 134 28.46 27.09 1.56
CA PRO A 134 28.04 26.25 0.45
C PRO A 134 26.52 26.13 0.44
N ALA A 135 25.93 26.05 -0.75
CA ALA A 135 24.50 25.80 -0.88
C ALA A 135 24.13 24.53 -0.10
N PRO A 136 22.96 24.49 0.57
CA PRO A 136 22.54 23.32 1.34
C PRO A 136 22.46 22.09 0.44
N SER A 137 22.87 20.92 0.97
CA SER A 137 22.84 19.66 0.23
C SER A 137 21.40 19.25 -0.15
N SER A 138 21.22 18.26 -1.03
CA SER A 138 19.89 17.64 -1.21
C SER A 138 19.32 17.15 0.12
N HIS A 139 20.15 16.51 0.95
CA HIS A 139 19.75 16.00 2.26
C HIS A 139 19.22 17.11 3.17
N ASP A 140 19.98 18.19 3.36
CA ASP A 140 19.56 19.32 4.21
C ASP A 140 18.25 19.96 3.72
N ARG A 141 18.11 20.08 2.40
CA ARG A 141 16.88 20.61 1.78
C ARG A 141 15.69 19.67 2.00
N MET A 142 15.89 18.36 1.87
CA MET A 142 14.83 17.39 2.12
C MET A 142 14.39 17.42 3.59
N VAL A 143 15.32 17.42 4.54
CA VAL A 143 15.02 17.54 5.97
C VAL A 143 14.18 18.79 6.25
N ALA A 144 14.53 19.93 5.65
CA ALA A 144 13.74 21.15 5.77
C ALA A 144 12.32 21.00 5.19
N LEU A 145 12.17 20.40 4.00
CA LEU A 145 10.86 20.17 3.38
C LEU A 145 9.98 19.23 4.21
N LEU A 146 10.55 18.17 4.80
CA LEU A 146 9.83 17.24 5.65
C LEU A 146 9.44 17.88 6.99
N ALA A 147 10.26 18.79 7.52
CA ALA A 147 9.88 19.60 8.69
C ALA A 147 8.68 20.51 8.38
N GLU A 148 8.60 21.11 7.19
CA GLU A 148 7.43 21.89 6.77
C GLU A 148 6.16 21.04 6.67
N VAL A 149 6.29 19.80 6.14
CA VAL A 149 5.17 18.83 6.11
C VAL A 149 4.67 18.55 7.52
N ARG A 150 5.57 18.20 8.45
CA ARG A 150 5.23 17.96 9.86
C ARG A 150 4.46 19.14 10.47
N ASP A 151 4.94 20.36 10.25
CA ASP A 151 4.41 21.55 10.92
C ASP A 151 2.98 21.90 10.46
N ARG A 152 2.62 21.59 9.22
CA ARG A 152 1.26 21.79 8.66
C ARG A 152 0.31 20.61 8.88
N THR A 153 0.82 19.39 9.14
CA THR A 153 -0.02 18.18 9.32
C THR A 153 -1.17 18.39 10.29
N LYS A 154 -0.92 19.05 11.44
CA LYS A 154 -1.94 19.27 12.48
C LYS A 154 -3.19 20.02 11.97
N ASP A 155 -3.01 20.86 10.95
CA ASP A 155 -4.03 21.76 10.41
C ASP A 155 -4.64 21.24 9.09
N GLU A 156 -3.95 20.33 8.38
CA GLU A 156 -4.33 19.93 7.01
C GLU A 156 -4.65 18.44 6.86
N ASN A 157 -4.10 17.56 7.70
CA ASN A 157 -4.18 16.11 7.53
C ASN A 157 -5.42 15.53 8.23
N GLU A 158 -6.25 14.76 7.51
CA GLU A 158 -7.49 14.20 8.06
C GLU A 158 -7.30 13.04 9.04
N TYR A 159 -6.14 12.38 9.02
CA TYR A 159 -5.84 11.21 9.85
C TYR A 159 -5.01 11.56 11.08
N GLN A 160 -4.10 12.53 10.95
CA GLN A 160 -3.13 12.91 11.98
C GLN A 160 -3.38 14.32 12.55
N GLY A 161 -4.22 15.11 11.88
CA GLY A 161 -4.53 16.48 12.29
C GLY A 161 -5.64 16.56 13.34
N ASP A 162 -5.57 17.58 14.20
CA ASP A 162 -6.52 17.81 15.28
C ASP A 162 -7.50 18.96 15.02
N PHE A 163 -7.45 19.59 13.84
CA PHE A 163 -8.25 20.77 13.50
C PHE A 163 -9.75 20.53 13.63
N LYS A 164 -10.26 19.37 13.19
CA LYS A 164 -11.69 18.99 13.32
C LYS A 164 -12.10 18.91 14.79
N VAL A 165 -11.23 18.35 15.63
CA VAL A 165 -11.47 18.23 17.09
C VAL A 165 -11.40 19.60 17.77
N ARG A 166 -10.46 20.47 17.39
CA ARG A 166 -10.39 21.85 17.88
C ARG A 166 -11.66 22.64 17.56
N ASP A 167 -12.16 22.54 16.33
CA ASP A 167 -13.43 23.17 15.92
C ASP A 167 -14.62 22.63 16.73
N LEU A 168 -14.77 21.31 16.84
CA LEU A 168 -15.86 20.69 17.58
C LEU A 168 -15.83 21.06 19.07
N ARG A 169 -14.66 21.13 19.70
CA ARG A 169 -14.52 21.62 21.09
C ARG A 169 -14.96 23.08 21.23
N ALA A 170 -14.56 23.94 20.30
CA ALA A 170 -14.96 25.35 20.31
C ALA A 170 -16.48 25.51 20.14
N ARG A 171 -17.07 24.73 19.23
CA ARG A 171 -18.53 24.70 19.01
C ARG A 171 -19.27 24.20 20.25
N LEU A 172 -18.81 23.11 20.87
CA LEU A 172 -19.39 22.58 22.11
C LEU A 172 -19.36 23.64 23.24
N ALA A 173 -18.24 24.35 23.39
CA ALA A 173 -18.08 25.39 24.40
C ALA A 173 -18.94 26.63 24.14
N ALA A 174 -19.25 26.92 22.87
CA ALA A 174 -20.08 28.06 22.45
C ALA A 174 -21.59 27.78 22.49
N LEU A 175 -22.02 26.53 22.72
CA LEU A 175 -23.44 26.18 22.74
C LEU A 175 -24.17 26.91 23.88
N PRO A 176 -25.26 27.66 23.58
CA PRO A 176 -26.04 28.31 24.62
C PRO A 176 -26.81 27.29 25.47
N PRO A 177 -27.14 27.61 26.75
CA PRO A 177 -27.88 26.69 27.64
C PRO A 177 -29.23 26.17 27.12
N GLY A 178 -29.81 26.82 26.09
CA GLY A 178 -31.08 26.43 25.46
C GLY A 178 -30.94 25.82 24.05
N ALA A 179 -29.73 25.47 23.61
CA ALA A 179 -29.52 24.87 22.29
C ALA A 179 -30.30 23.55 22.13
N PRO A 180 -30.75 23.20 20.90
CA PRO A 180 -31.39 21.91 20.64
C PRO A 180 -30.53 20.73 21.09
N LEU A 181 -31.15 19.74 21.75
CA LEU A 181 -30.42 18.56 22.24
C LEU A 181 -29.78 17.76 21.11
N ARG A 182 -30.39 17.75 19.93
CA ARG A 182 -29.85 17.10 18.73
C ARG A 182 -28.50 17.71 18.33
N GLU A 183 -28.37 19.04 18.35
CA GLU A 183 -27.11 19.72 18.00
C GLU A 183 -25.99 19.37 18.99
N ARG A 184 -26.32 19.35 20.29
CA ARG A 184 -25.37 18.89 21.33
C ARG A 184 -24.96 17.44 21.10
N TRP A 185 -25.92 16.56 20.76
CA TRP A 185 -25.67 15.15 20.48
C TRP A 185 -24.73 14.96 19.29
N GLU A 186 -24.97 15.65 18.17
CA GLU A 186 -24.14 15.56 16.95
C GLU A 186 -22.69 15.99 17.24
N ILE A 187 -22.51 17.10 17.96
CA ILE A 187 -21.18 17.58 18.35
C ILE A 187 -20.47 16.58 19.26
N LEU A 188 -21.15 16.05 20.29
CA LEU A 188 -20.55 15.07 21.22
C LEU A 188 -20.16 13.77 20.49
N ALA A 189 -21.01 13.27 19.59
CA ALA A 189 -20.74 12.04 18.85
C ALA A 189 -19.49 12.17 17.97
N HIS A 190 -19.40 13.24 17.17
CA HIS A 190 -18.24 13.47 16.30
C HIS A 190 -16.98 13.85 17.06
N LEU A 191 -17.11 14.65 18.13
CA LEU A 191 -15.98 15.02 18.96
C LEU A 191 -15.40 13.78 19.63
N GLY A 192 -16.26 12.95 20.24
CA GLY A 192 -15.86 11.72 20.89
C GLY A 192 -15.10 10.79 19.95
N GLU A 193 -15.63 10.54 18.75
CA GLU A 193 -14.93 9.75 17.72
C GLU A 193 -13.57 10.35 17.34
N GLY A 194 -13.51 11.67 17.14
CA GLY A 194 -12.26 12.38 16.84
C GLY A 194 -11.20 12.28 17.95
N GLU A 195 -11.61 12.30 19.22
CA GLU A 195 -10.68 12.09 20.34
C GLU A 195 -10.07 10.69 20.32
N VAL A 196 -10.89 9.65 20.09
CA VAL A 196 -10.39 8.26 20.02
C VAL A 196 -9.40 8.10 18.86
N LEU A 197 -9.73 8.65 17.68
CA LEU A 197 -8.83 8.60 16.51
C LEU A 197 -7.48 9.29 16.78
N LEU A 198 -7.44 10.30 17.64
CA LEU A 198 -6.21 11.00 18.04
C LEU A 198 -5.45 10.30 19.19
N GLY A 199 -5.86 9.10 19.59
CA GLY A 199 -5.23 8.34 20.68
C GLY A 199 -5.59 8.86 22.07
N ARG A 200 -6.77 9.49 22.21
CA ARG A 200 -7.32 9.97 23.49
C ARG A 200 -8.60 9.19 23.81
N GLU A 201 -8.46 7.88 23.91
CA GLU A 201 -9.56 6.91 23.91
C GLU A 201 -10.51 7.14 25.08
N ARG A 202 -10.00 7.34 26.30
CA ARG A 202 -10.85 7.55 27.48
C ARG A 202 -11.63 8.86 27.44
N GLU A 203 -11.03 9.92 26.89
CA GLU A 203 -11.71 11.21 26.69
C GLU A 203 -12.82 11.09 25.63
N GLY A 204 -12.52 10.41 24.52
CA GLY A 204 -13.48 10.15 23.46
C GLY A 204 -14.65 9.29 23.92
N VAL A 205 -14.38 8.22 24.68
CA VAL A 205 -15.40 7.36 25.28
C VAL A 205 -16.32 8.16 26.21
N ALA A 206 -15.79 9.04 27.07
CA ALA A 206 -16.62 9.84 27.96
C ALA A 206 -17.62 10.73 27.18
N LEU A 207 -17.17 11.34 26.08
CA LEU A 207 -18.03 12.14 25.20
C LEU A 207 -19.07 11.30 24.47
N LEU A 208 -18.69 10.11 23.99
CA LEU A 208 -19.61 9.17 23.35
C LEU A 208 -20.64 8.62 24.34
N GLU A 209 -20.28 8.41 25.61
CA GLU A 209 -21.24 8.06 26.66
C GLU A 209 -22.23 9.19 26.93
N GLU A 210 -21.78 10.45 26.93
CA GLU A 210 -22.70 11.60 27.00
C GLU A 210 -23.65 11.65 25.81
N ALA A 211 -23.16 11.41 24.59
CA ALA A 211 -24.00 11.32 23.39
C ALA A 211 -25.00 10.16 23.50
N PHE A 212 -24.55 8.99 23.92
CA PHE A 212 -25.39 7.81 24.11
C PHE A 212 -26.50 8.06 25.13
N ALA A 213 -26.19 8.70 26.26
CA ALA A 213 -27.17 9.04 27.30
C ALA A 213 -28.26 10.02 26.83
N LEU A 214 -28.04 10.77 25.75
CA LEU A 214 -29.04 11.66 25.15
C LEU A 214 -30.00 10.95 24.20
N LEU A 215 -29.68 9.74 23.70
CA LEU A 215 -30.51 9.02 22.71
C LEU A 215 -31.99 8.89 23.09
N PRO A 216 -32.40 8.61 24.35
CA PRO A 216 -33.82 8.54 24.70
C PRO A 216 -34.57 9.86 24.51
N ARG A 217 -33.86 11.00 24.45
CA ARG A 217 -34.42 12.35 24.32
C ARG A 217 -34.37 12.88 22.89
N VAL A 218 -33.39 12.45 22.09
CA VAL A 218 -33.19 12.92 20.72
C VAL A 218 -33.56 11.90 19.65
N GLY A 219 -33.66 10.61 20.01
CA GLY A 219 -33.72 9.51 19.06
C GLY A 219 -34.90 9.56 18.08
N ALA A 220 -36.03 10.16 18.48
CA ALA A 220 -37.18 10.35 17.59
C ALA A 220 -36.92 11.37 16.46
N GLU A 221 -35.91 12.23 16.62
CA GLU A 221 -35.48 13.23 15.63
C GLU A 221 -34.35 12.72 14.72
N LEU A 222 -33.74 11.57 15.07
CA LEU A 222 -32.61 11.00 14.34
C LEU A 222 -33.09 10.01 13.27
N PRO A 223 -32.30 9.81 12.20
CA PRO A 223 -32.46 8.66 11.33
C PRO A 223 -32.49 7.34 12.12
N PRO A 224 -33.35 6.37 11.77
CA PRO A 224 -33.53 5.13 12.54
C PRO A 224 -32.25 4.32 12.78
N GLU A 225 -31.25 4.44 11.90
CA GLU A 225 -29.99 3.72 11.93
C GLU A 225 -28.95 4.35 12.88
N TRP A 226 -28.99 5.67 13.08
CA TRP A 226 -27.98 6.40 13.85
C TRP A 226 -27.84 5.97 15.31
N PRO A 227 -28.91 5.64 16.06
CA PRO A 227 -28.76 5.15 17.42
C PRO A 227 -27.86 3.90 17.50
N MET A 228 -28.07 2.91 16.61
CA MET A 228 -27.28 1.69 16.61
C MET A 228 -25.88 1.89 16.06
N GLU A 229 -25.69 2.82 15.11
CA GLU A 229 -24.34 3.21 14.70
C GLU A 229 -23.54 3.84 15.83
N LEU A 230 -24.15 4.75 16.62
CA LEU A 230 -23.49 5.33 17.79
C LEU A 230 -23.19 4.25 18.84
N THR A 231 -24.12 3.34 19.11
CA THR A 231 -23.90 2.21 20.02
C THR A 231 -22.70 1.37 19.56
N PHE A 232 -22.62 1.07 18.26
CA PHE A 232 -21.48 0.36 17.68
C PHE A 232 -20.17 1.12 17.83
N ARG A 233 -20.14 2.43 17.52
CA ARG A 233 -18.95 3.28 17.67
C ARG A 233 -18.49 3.39 19.12
N LEU A 234 -19.42 3.45 20.07
CA LEU A 234 -19.09 3.41 21.50
C LEU A 234 -18.49 2.04 21.88
N GLY A 235 -19.04 0.94 21.34
CA GLY A 235 -18.48 -0.40 21.51
C GLY A 235 -17.05 -0.53 20.98
N THR A 236 -16.79 -0.04 19.76
CA THR A 236 -15.44 -0.06 19.18
C THR A 236 -14.47 0.87 19.91
N SER A 237 -14.94 2.00 20.44
CA SER A 237 -14.12 2.91 21.25
C SER A 237 -13.71 2.28 22.58
N TRP A 238 -14.64 1.56 23.25
CA TRP A 238 -14.32 0.75 24.41
C TRP A 238 -13.36 -0.41 24.09
N MET A 239 -13.49 -1.00 22.89
CA MET A 239 -12.54 -2.01 22.42
C MET A 239 -11.12 -1.42 22.28
N ARG A 240 -10.97 -0.20 21.73
CA ARG A 240 -9.67 0.49 21.66
C ARG A 240 -9.05 0.77 23.04
N VAL A 241 -9.87 1.15 24.03
CA VAL A 241 -9.40 1.25 25.43
C VAL A 241 -8.86 -0.10 25.90
N ALA A 242 -9.59 -1.20 25.61
CA ALA A 242 -9.17 -2.54 25.99
C ALA A 242 -7.85 -2.94 25.35
N GLU A 243 -7.67 -2.70 24.04
CA GLU A 243 -6.45 -3.00 23.29
C GLU A 243 -5.26 -2.16 23.78
N THR A 244 -5.46 -0.86 24.01
CA THR A 244 -4.40 0.02 24.52
C THR A 244 -3.89 -0.44 25.88
N GLU A 245 -4.80 -0.84 26.77
CA GLU A 245 -4.46 -1.22 28.15
C GLU A 245 -3.95 -2.65 28.32
N ASN A 246 -4.13 -3.51 27.32
CA ASN A 246 -3.81 -4.94 27.43
C ASN A 246 -2.94 -5.50 26.30
N CYS A 247 -3.07 -5.00 25.07
CA CYS A 247 -2.22 -5.37 23.94
C CYS A 247 -1.03 -4.41 23.83
N CYS A 248 -1.26 -3.11 23.65
CA CYS A 248 -0.19 -2.13 23.45
C CYS A 248 0.69 -1.91 24.70
N ALA A 249 0.15 -2.19 25.88
CA ALA A 249 0.87 -2.06 27.16
C ALA A 249 1.51 -3.39 27.61
N SER A 250 1.61 -4.39 26.73
CA SER A 250 2.02 -5.75 27.05
C SER A 250 3.06 -6.28 26.07
N ASP A 251 4.13 -6.87 26.60
CA ASP A 251 5.15 -7.57 25.80
C ASP A 251 4.77 -9.02 25.49
N SER A 252 3.50 -9.40 25.69
CA SER A 252 3.01 -10.76 25.48
C SER A 252 3.05 -11.13 24.00
N PRO A 253 3.68 -12.26 23.61
CA PRO A 253 3.69 -12.72 22.22
C PRO A 253 2.32 -13.22 21.74
N ASP A 254 1.34 -13.33 22.66
CA ASP A 254 -0.05 -13.69 22.37
C ASP A 254 -0.96 -12.44 22.28
N ALA A 255 -0.44 -11.23 22.49
CA ALA A 255 -1.23 -10.00 22.49
C ALA A 255 -1.95 -9.81 21.15
N CYS A 256 -3.27 -9.60 21.20
CA CYS A 256 -4.11 -9.36 20.02
C CYS A 256 -3.98 -10.42 18.90
N LEU A 257 -3.58 -11.65 19.25
CA LEU A 257 -3.43 -12.77 18.31
C LEU A 257 -4.65 -13.69 18.34
N LEU A 258 -5.27 -13.93 17.18
CA LEU A 258 -6.46 -14.78 17.04
C LEU A 258 -6.08 -16.27 16.84
N PRO A 259 -6.76 -17.22 17.51
CA PRO A 259 -7.74 -17.04 18.57
C PRO A 259 -7.11 -16.51 19.86
N ILE A 260 -7.80 -15.60 20.52
CA ILE A 260 -7.30 -14.95 21.73
C ILE A 260 -7.44 -15.93 22.90
N ARG A 261 -6.30 -16.28 23.49
CA ARG A 261 -6.17 -17.27 24.57
C ARG A 261 -4.87 -17.03 25.33
N GLY A 262 -4.69 -17.72 26.46
CA GLY A 262 -3.43 -17.67 27.21
C GLY A 262 -3.02 -16.24 27.57
N GLY A 263 -1.84 -15.82 27.15
CA GLY A 263 -1.31 -14.47 27.41
C GLY A 263 -2.01 -13.35 26.64
N GLY A 264 -2.97 -13.67 25.76
CA GLY A 264 -3.81 -12.69 25.07
C GLY A 264 -5.11 -12.34 25.81
N ILE A 265 -5.46 -13.05 26.89
CA ILE A 265 -6.65 -12.71 27.70
C ILE A 265 -6.38 -11.43 28.49
N HIS A 266 -7.31 -10.48 28.43
CA HIS A 266 -7.14 -9.14 29.00
C HIS A 266 -7.16 -9.18 30.54
N ALA A 267 -6.07 -8.73 31.15
CA ALA A 267 -5.95 -8.55 32.60
C ALA A 267 -6.79 -7.38 33.13
N ARG A 268 -7.07 -6.38 32.29
CA ARG A 268 -7.95 -5.23 32.56
C ARG A 268 -9.23 -5.37 31.72
N PRO A 269 -10.27 -6.05 32.25
CA PRO A 269 -11.42 -6.46 31.45
C PRO A 269 -12.45 -5.34 31.23
N GLU A 270 -12.31 -4.17 31.85
CA GLU A 270 -13.31 -3.08 31.79
C GLU A 270 -13.66 -2.73 30.33
N GLY A 271 -12.65 -2.36 29.52
CA GLY A 271 -12.87 -1.96 28.13
C GLY A 271 -13.53 -3.07 27.31
N ALA A 272 -13.03 -4.30 27.42
CA ALA A 272 -13.57 -5.45 26.69
C ALA A 272 -15.00 -5.80 27.10
N ARG A 273 -15.33 -5.69 28.40
CA ARG A 273 -16.69 -5.91 28.92
C ARG A 273 -17.66 -4.88 28.36
N ARG A 274 -17.31 -3.60 28.46
CA ARG A 274 -18.13 -2.50 27.96
C ARG A 274 -18.34 -2.58 26.45
N ALA A 275 -17.29 -2.96 25.71
CA ALA A 275 -17.38 -3.20 24.28
C ALA A 275 -18.36 -4.33 23.95
N LEU A 276 -18.24 -5.47 24.63
CA LEU A 276 -19.15 -6.61 24.45
C LEU A 276 -20.60 -6.23 24.74
N ASP A 277 -20.88 -5.53 25.85
CA ASP A 277 -22.23 -5.07 26.19
C ASP A 277 -22.85 -4.24 25.05
N ARG A 278 -22.09 -3.31 24.48
CA ARG A 278 -22.54 -2.48 23.34
C ARG A 278 -22.74 -3.30 22.07
N PHE A 279 -21.87 -4.25 21.75
CA PHE A 279 -22.06 -5.10 20.57
C PHE A 279 -23.30 -5.99 20.70
N LEU A 280 -23.61 -6.50 21.90
CA LEU A 280 -24.84 -7.26 22.15
C LEU A 280 -26.09 -6.39 21.94
N GLU A 281 -26.10 -5.14 22.40
CA GLU A 281 -27.20 -4.20 22.11
C GLU A 281 -27.39 -3.96 20.60
N VAL A 282 -26.29 -3.84 19.84
CA VAL A 282 -26.36 -3.72 18.38
C VAL A 282 -26.95 -4.97 17.74
N LEU A 283 -26.57 -6.17 18.22
CA LEU A 283 -27.09 -7.43 17.72
C LEU A 283 -28.60 -7.59 17.96
N GLU A 284 -29.11 -7.12 19.11
CA GLU A 284 -30.54 -7.10 19.42
C GLU A 284 -31.30 -6.04 18.62
N GLY A 285 -30.66 -4.88 18.37
CA GLY A 285 -31.28 -3.71 17.74
C GLY A 285 -31.22 -3.67 16.20
N THR A 286 -30.59 -4.66 15.54
CA THR A 286 -30.36 -4.63 14.08
C THR A 286 -30.77 -5.91 13.36
N PRO A 287 -31.20 -5.83 12.08
CA PRO A 287 -31.49 -7.02 11.27
C PRO A 287 -30.26 -7.92 11.10
N ALA A 288 -30.46 -9.24 11.21
CA ALA A 288 -29.37 -10.23 11.19
C ALA A 288 -28.53 -10.26 9.89
N ASP A 289 -29.11 -9.80 8.78
CA ASP A 289 -28.49 -9.68 7.46
C ASP A 289 -27.87 -8.30 7.19
N SER A 290 -28.00 -7.35 8.12
CA SER A 290 -27.40 -6.03 7.98
C SER A 290 -25.88 -6.07 8.18
N VAL A 291 -25.16 -5.21 7.47
CA VAL A 291 -23.69 -5.08 7.61
C VAL A 291 -23.31 -4.74 9.05
N LEU A 292 -24.06 -3.87 9.72
CA LEU A 292 -23.79 -3.47 11.11
C LEU A 292 -23.94 -4.66 12.08
N HIS A 293 -24.94 -5.51 11.88
CA HIS A 293 -25.13 -6.74 12.66
C HIS A 293 -23.95 -7.71 12.47
N LEU A 294 -23.49 -7.90 11.23
CA LEU A 294 -22.34 -8.78 10.95
C LEU A 294 -21.04 -8.23 11.56
N LYS A 295 -20.82 -6.91 11.51
CA LYS A 295 -19.69 -6.27 12.20
C LYS A 295 -19.74 -6.53 13.71
N ALA A 296 -20.88 -6.25 14.34
CA ALA A 296 -21.06 -6.46 15.77
C ALA A 296 -20.92 -7.94 16.16
N ARG A 297 -21.38 -8.87 15.31
CA ARG A 297 -21.28 -10.31 15.53
C ARG A 297 -19.83 -10.77 15.60
N TRP A 298 -18.99 -10.31 14.66
CA TRP A 298 -17.56 -10.58 14.66
C TRP A 298 -16.88 -9.99 15.90
N LEU A 299 -17.08 -8.69 16.16
CA LEU A 299 -16.41 -7.99 17.25
C LEU A 299 -16.89 -8.44 18.64
N ALA A 300 -18.13 -8.89 18.79
CA ALA A 300 -18.61 -9.54 20.01
C ALA A 300 -17.86 -10.86 20.26
N ALA A 301 -17.59 -11.65 19.22
CA ALA A 301 -16.80 -12.87 19.33
C ALA A 301 -15.36 -12.56 19.77
N VAL A 302 -14.72 -11.54 19.18
CA VAL A 302 -13.39 -11.07 19.57
C VAL A 302 -13.39 -10.58 21.03
N ALA A 303 -14.31 -9.69 21.41
CA ALA A 303 -14.41 -9.17 22.77
C ALA A 303 -14.64 -10.29 23.80
N ALA A 304 -15.52 -11.27 23.51
CA ALA A 304 -15.72 -12.41 24.38
C ALA A 304 -14.46 -13.29 24.53
N GLN A 305 -13.64 -13.44 23.48
CA GLN A 305 -12.37 -14.17 23.58
C GLN A 305 -11.36 -13.41 24.44
N THR A 306 -11.26 -12.08 24.31
CA THR A 306 -10.38 -11.27 25.18
C THR A 306 -10.73 -11.40 26.66
N LEU A 307 -11.99 -11.70 26.99
CA LEU A 307 -12.46 -11.94 28.35
C LEU A 307 -12.27 -13.40 28.82
N GLY A 308 -11.91 -14.32 27.93
CA GLY A 308 -11.88 -15.76 28.21
C GLY A 308 -13.27 -16.40 28.34
N GLU A 309 -14.31 -15.76 27.80
CA GLU A 309 -15.72 -16.15 27.99
C GLU A 309 -16.41 -16.58 26.68
N HIS A 310 -15.66 -16.68 25.59
CA HIS A 310 -16.17 -17.16 24.31
C HIS A 310 -16.41 -18.69 24.31
N PRO A 311 -17.51 -19.19 23.71
CA PRO A 311 -18.65 -18.46 23.16
C PRO A 311 -19.76 -18.19 24.19
N GLY A 312 -19.56 -18.56 25.45
CA GLY A 312 -20.57 -18.57 26.51
C GLY A 312 -21.23 -17.22 26.79
N ALA A 313 -20.48 -16.13 26.70
CA ALA A 313 -20.98 -14.77 26.93
C ALA A 313 -21.86 -14.20 25.79
N ILE A 314 -22.01 -14.92 24.67
CA ILE A 314 -22.80 -14.49 23.51
C ILE A 314 -24.09 -15.33 23.45
N PRO A 315 -25.29 -14.74 23.25
CA PRO A 315 -26.52 -15.50 23.06
C PRO A 315 -26.43 -16.47 21.87
N PRO A 316 -26.96 -17.71 21.96
CA PRO A 316 -26.81 -18.74 20.93
C PRO A 316 -27.14 -18.30 19.49
N GLU A 317 -28.18 -17.49 19.31
CA GLU A 317 -28.67 -16.96 18.03
C GLU A 317 -27.70 -15.98 17.36
N HIS A 318 -26.76 -15.40 18.13
CA HIS A 318 -25.77 -14.45 17.63
C HIS A 318 -24.36 -15.05 17.54
N ARG A 319 -24.15 -16.32 17.93
CA ARG A 319 -22.84 -16.96 17.88
C ARG A 319 -22.39 -17.20 16.45
N LEU A 320 -21.08 -17.07 16.22
CA LEU A 320 -20.43 -17.67 15.06
C LEU A 320 -20.38 -19.20 15.21
N PRO A 321 -20.27 -19.96 14.10
CA PRO A 321 -20.14 -21.41 14.18
C PRO A 321 -18.91 -21.84 15.00
N PRO A 322 -18.93 -22.99 15.70
CA PRO A 322 -17.83 -23.42 16.57
C PRO A 322 -16.45 -23.46 15.88
N GLY A 323 -16.40 -23.85 14.59
CA GLY A 323 -15.16 -23.91 13.81
C GLY A 323 -14.66 -22.56 13.27
N ALA A 324 -15.29 -21.43 13.60
CA ALA A 324 -14.91 -20.11 13.08
C ALA A 324 -13.48 -19.67 13.47
N PHE A 325 -12.92 -20.28 14.51
CA PHE A 325 -11.58 -19.97 15.04
C PHE A 325 -10.71 -21.23 15.16
N GLU A 326 -11.03 -22.27 14.39
CA GLU A 326 -10.29 -23.51 14.30
C GLU A 326 -9.62 -23.64 12.93
N SER A 327 -8.49 -24.34 12.85
CA SER A 327 -7.86 -24.71 11.59
C SER A 327 -7.68 -26.22 11.53
N PRO A 328 -7.94 -26.86 10.38
CA PRO A 328 -7.63 -28.28 10.17
C PRO A 328 -6.14 -28.54 9.96
N SER A 329 -5.32 -27.50 9.78
CA SER A 329 -3.88 -27.61 9.52
C SER A 329 -3.08 -27.88 10.79
N THR A 330 -1.98 -28.62 10.66
CA THR A 330 -1.02 -28.92 11.75
C THR A 330 0.26 -28.09 11.64
N PHE A 331 0.24 -27.00 10.88
CA PHE A 331 1.39 -26.12 10.66
C PHE A 331 2.01 -25.63 11.99
N PRO A 332 3.35 -25.60 12.14
CA PRO A 332 3.97 -25.21 13.40
C PRO A 332 3.80 -23.71 13.65
N ARG A 333 3.79 -23.33 14.92
CA ARG A 333 3.64 -21.94 15.35
C ARG A 333 4.95 -21.19 15.23
N PHE A 334 4.90 -19.98 14.68
CA PHE A 334 5.99 -19.01 14.64
C PHE A 334 5.82 -18.05 15.82
N PRO A 335 6.65 -18.11 16.87
CA PRO A 335 6.53 -17.21 18.00
C PRO A 335 6.85 -15.77 17.60
N ASN A 336 6.04 -14.81 18.06
CA ASN A 336 6.41 -13.39 17.98
C ASN A 336 7.55 -13.10 18.98
N VAL A 337 8.70 -12.65 18.47
CA VAL A 337 9.92 -12.35 19.23
C VAL A 337 10.33 -10.89 19.16
N ALA A 338 9.56 -10.00 18.49
CA ALA A 338 9.94 -8.62 18.24
C ALA A 338 10.43 -7.86 19.49
N ALA A 339 9.71 -7.96 20.61
CA ALA A 339 10.09 -7.30 21.86
C ALA A 339 11.45 -7.78 22.39
N ARG A 340 11.72 -9.09 22.29
CA ARG A 340 12.99 -9.69 22.75
C ARG A 340 14.14 -9.37 21.79
N ALA A 341 13.86 -9.30 20.49
CA ALA A 341 14.82 -8.94 19.45
C ALA A 341 15.13 -7.44 19.39
N GLY A 342 14.38 -6.60 20.11
CA GLY A 342 14.56 -5.14 20.10
C GLY A 342 13.85 -4.41 18.96
N LEU A 343 12.91 -5.07 18.27
CA LEU A 343 12.20 -4.57 17.09
C LEU A 343 10.75 -4.14 17.35
N ALA A 344 10.21 -4.34 18.56
CA ALA A 344 8.85 -3.92 18.91
C ALA A 344 8.72 -2.39 18.92
N THR A 345 8.38 -1.83 17.76
CA THR A 345 8.35 -0.39 17.53
C THR A 345 6.92 0.12 17.48
N PHE A 346 6.53 0.89 18.49
CA PHE A 346 5.20 1.49 18.55
C PHE A 346 5.02 2.61 17.52
N SER A 347 4.32 2.34 16.42
CA SER A 347 4.24 3.24 15.26
C SER A 347 2.92 3.14 14.49
N LEU A 348 2.75 4.05 13.52
CA LEU A 348 1.71 3.97 12.49
C LEU A 348 2.16 3.13 11.30
N SER A 349 1.20 2.76 10.44
CA SER A 349 1.42 2.03 9.18
C SER A 349 2.63 2.56 8.41
N GLY A 350 3.45 1.68 7.83
CA GLY A 350 4.62 2.03 7.05
C GLY A 350 5.13 0.83 6.27
N GLY A 351 6.21 1.05 5.53
CA GLY A 351 6.94 0.00 4.83
C GLY A 351 8.18 -0.48 5.57
N ALA A 352 8.71 -1.61 5.14
CA ALA A 352 9.95 -2.20 5.67
C ALA A 352 10.80 -2.76 4.53
N ALA A 353 12.12 -2.68 4.66
CA ALA A 353 13.09 -3.15 3.67
C ALA A 353 14.27 -3.82 4.37
N ALA A 354 14.60 -5.05 4.00
CA ALA A 354 15.74 -5.78 4.56
C ALA A 354 16.89 -5.87 3.56
N GLU A 355 18.08 -5.48 3.98
CA GLU A 355 19.36 -5.71 3.30
C GLU A 355 20.53 -5.62 4.27
N ASP A 356 21.69 -6.12 3.83
CA ASP A 356 23.00 -5.90 4.41
C ASP A 356 23.48 -4.48 4.04
N TYR A 357 22.95 -3.45 4.71
CA TYR A 357 23.21 -2.04 4.37
C TYR A 357 24.61 -1.56 4.78
N ASP A 358 25.24 -2.21 5.77
CA ASP A 358 26.58 -1.83 6.25
C ASP A 358 27.71 -2.77 5.79
N GLY A 359 27.38 -3.83 5.06
CA GLY A 359 28.33 -4.76 4.46
C GLY A 359 28.95 -5.74 5.46
N ASP A 360 28.38 -5.91 6.66
CA ASP A 360 28.85 -6.88 7.63
C ASP A 360 28.33 -8.31 7.39
N GLY A 361 27.34 -8.45 6.50
CA GLY A 361 26.75 -9.70 6.06
C GLY A 361 25.45 -10.07 6.79
N ASP A 362 25.14 -9.44 7.91
CA ASP A 362 23.88 -9.66 8.61
C ASP A 362 22.79 -8.77 7.99
N LEU A 363 21.57 -9.28 7.85
CA LEU A 363 20.48 -8.46 7.28
C LEU A 363 19.96 -7.47 8.31
N ASP A 364 20.00 -6.18 7.96
CA ASP A 364 19.42 -5.08 8.70
C ASP A 364 17.97 -4.79 8.24
N LEU A 365 17.28 -3.90 8.96
CA LEU A 365 15.95 -3.43 8.59
C LEU A 365 15.88 -1.91 8.51
N LEU A 366 15.39 -1.37 7.40
CA LEU A 366 14.92 0.01 7.31
C LEU A 366 13.38 0.03 7.38
N VAL A 367 12.81 0.78 8.31
CA VAL A 367 11.37 0.79 8.59
C VAL A 367 10.84 2.22 8.56
N SER A 368 9.78 2.46 7.79
CA SER A 368 9.14 3.78 7.68
C SER A 368 7.86 3.87 8.52
N THR A 369 7.25 5.05 8.56
CA THR A 369 5.97 5.27 9.25
C THR A 369 5.16 6.36 8.55
N ALA A 370 3.85 6.20 8.47
CA ALA A 370 2.96 7.22 7.93
C ALA A 370 2.93 8.47 8.81
N GLU A 371 3.38 8.37 10.07
CA GLU A 371 3.42 9.51 10.99
C GLU A 371 4.42 10.58 10.54
N THR A 372 3.89 11.72 10.11
CA THR A 372 4.70 12.82 9.53
C THR A 372 5.65 13.50 10.52
N SER A 373 5.50 13.22 11.82
CA SER A 373 6.33 13.75 12.90
C SER A 373 7.42 12.81 13.41
N ARG A 374 7.55 11.61 12.83
CA ARG A 374 8.56 10.62 13.26
C ARG A 374 9.53 10.30 12.14
N ASN A 375 10.79 10.07 12.52
CA ASN A 375 11.80 9.57 11.60
C ASN A 375 11.42 8.17 11.10
N ILE A 376 11.84 7.86 9.88
CA ILE A 376 12.11 6.47 9.52
C ILE A 376 13.20 5.91 10.45
N ARG A 377 13.28 4.58 10.60
CA ARG A 377 14.25 3.94 11.48
C ARG A 377 15.15 2.96 10.74
N TYR A 378 16.40 2.94 11.15
CA TYR A 378 17.37 1.93 10.73
C TYR A 378 17.73 1.04 11.93
N TRP A 379 17.42 -0.24 11.80
CA TRP A 379 17.67 -1.28 12.77
C TRP A 379 18.83 -2.14 12.29
N ARG A 380 19.98 -1.96 12.94
CA ARG A 380 21.17 -2.75 12.63
C ARG A 380 21.11 -4.09 13.36
N ASN A 381 21.29 -5.19 12.62
CA ASN A 381 21.43 -6.52 13.19
C ASN A 381 22.78 -6.66 13.89
N GLY A 382 22.80 -7.17 15.11
CA GLY A 382 24.02 -7.35 15.89
C GLY A 382 24.78 -8.63 15.57
N GLY A 383 24.20 -9.54 14.78
CA GLY A 383 24.73 -10.90 14.57
C GLY A 383 24.64 -11.78 15.84
N ASP A 384 23.85 -11.35 16.83
CA ASP A 384 23.62 -12.04 18.11
C ASP A 384 22.13 -12.34 18.36
N GLY A 385 21.30 -12.12 17.35
CA GLY A 385 19.84 -12.27 17.39
C GLY A 385 19.12 -11.02 17.92
N THR A 386 19.81 -9.91 18.14
CA THR A 386 19.21 -8.64 18.56
C THR A 386 19.49 -7.52 17.56
N PHE A 387 18.59 -6.52 17.54
CA PHE A 387 18.67 -5.35 16.68
C PHE A 387 18.84 -4.08 17.51
N SER A 388 19.59 -3.11 16.98
CA SER A 388 19.80 -1.81 17.62
C SER A 388 19.36 -0.67 16.71
N ASP A 389 18.65 0.32 17.27
CA ASP A 389 18.30 1.54 16.57
C ASP A 389 19.57 2.35 16.30
N ARG A 390 19.88 2.58 15.02
CA ARG A 390 21.03 3.34 14.54
C ARG A 390 20.60 4.52 13.67
N THR A 391 19.36 4.98 13.80
CA THR A 391 18.78 6.04 12.97
C THR A 391 19.63 7.33 12.98
N ALA A 392 20.15 7.71 14.14
CA ALA A 392 20.99 8.91 14.26
C ALA A 392 22.36 8.72 13.59
N GLU A 393 23.02 7.59 13.86
CA GLU A 393 24.31 7.26 13.27
C GLU A 393 24.23 7.05 11.74
N ALA A 394 23.09 6.56 11.26
CA ALA A 394 22.80 6.36 9.84
C ALA A 394 22.48 7.66 9.08
N HIS A 395 22.50 8.81 9.75
CA HIS A 395 22.19 10.11 9.16
C HIS A 395 20.75 10.20 8.63
N LEU A 396 19.79 9.62 9.38
CA LEU A 396 18.36 9.62 9.04
C LEU A 396 17.51 10.52 9.94
N GLU A 397 18.12 11.24 10.88
CA GLU A 397 17.41 12.25 11.68
C GLU A 397 16.82 13.35 10.79
N GLY A 398 15.50 13.57 10.90
CA GLY A 398 14.79 14.54 10.07
C GLY A 398 14.26 13.98 8.75
N ILE A 399 14.59 12.75 8.41
CA ILE A 399 13.91 12.01 7.34
C ILE A 399 12.60 11.46 7.90
N LEU A 400 11.58 12.31 7.90
CA LEU A 400 10.28 12.05 8.54
C LEU A 400 9.31 11.34 7.60
N GLY A 401 8.47 10.49 8.18
CA GLY A 401 7.36 9.85 7.49
C GLY A 401 7.78 8.87 6.37
N GLY A 402 6.78 8.22 5.77
CA GLY A 402 6.96 7.20 4.74
C GLY A 402 5.88 6.12 4.86
N LEU A 403 5.05 5.96 3.83
CA LEU A 403 4.04 4.89 3.83
C LEU A 403 4.63 3.57 3.32
N ASN A 404 5.62 3.63 2.43
CA ASN A 404 6.21 2.47 1.77
C ASN A 404 7.70 2.75 1.44
N LEU A 405 8.50 1.69 1.30
CA LEU A 405 9.93 1.67 0.97
C LEU A 405 10.21 0.62 -0.10
N VAL A 406 11.09 0.92 -1.06
CA VAL A 406 11.60 -0.07 -2.02
C VAL A 406 13.09 0.14 -2.26
N GLN A 407 13.83 -0.96 -2.44
CA GLN A 407 15.29 -0.97 -2.48
C GLN A 407 15.86 -1.33 -3.86
N GLY A 408 17.01 -0.76 -4.19
CA GLY A 408 17.76 -1.01 -5.44
C GLY A 408 19.02 -0.15 -5.50
N ASP A 409 20.08 -0.65 -6.12
CA ASP A 409 21.34 0.08 -6.34
C ASP A 409 21.19 1.01 -7.56
N VAL A 410 20.92 2.30 -7.32
CA VAL A 410 20.49 3.23 -8.39
C VAL A 410 21.66 3.88 -9.13
N ASP A 411 22.85 3.92 -8.53
CA ASP A 411 24.06 4.50 -9.13
C ASP A 411 25.13 3.47 -9.48
N GLY A 412 24.85 2.18 -9.24
CA GLY A 412 25.63 1.04 -9.70
C GLY A 412 26.93 0.81 -8.90
N ASP A 413 27.07 1.41 -7.73
CA ASP A 413 28.29 1.32 -6.92
C ASP A 413 28.43 -0.03 -6.19
N GLY A 414 27.31 -0.75 -6.00
CA GLY A 414 27.22 -2.03 -5.34
C GLY A 414 26.58 -2.00 -3.96
N ASP A 415 26.22 -0.83 -3.46
CA ASP A 415 25.54 -0.61 -2.20
C ASP A 415 24.05 -0.37 -2.44
N THR A 416 23.18 -1.03 -1.68
CA THR A 416 21.73 -0.94 -1.95
C THR A 416 21.16 0.38 -1.43
N ASP A 417 20.51 1.15 -2.30
CA ASP A 417 19.78 2.38 -1.97
C ASP A 417 18.30 2.13 -1.68
N VAL A 418 17.61 3.12 -1.13
CA VAL A 418 16.18 3.01 -0.79
C VAL A 418 15.37 4.22 -1.19
N VAL A 419 14.24 4.02 -1.88
CA VAL A 419 13.24 5.05 -2.13
C VAL A 419 12.16 5.02 -1.04
N VAL A 420 11.84 6.19 -0.48
CA VAL A 420 10.75 6.36 0.50
C VAL A 420 9.57 7.09 -0.12
N LEU A 421 8.40 6.47 -0.05
CA LEU A 421 7.17 6.92 -0.69
C LEU A 421 6.22 7.55 0.33
N ARG A 422 5.62 8.69 0.01
CA ARG A 422 4.85 9.49 0.98
C ARG A 422 3.53 10.02 0.41
N GLY A 423 2.62 10.36 1.33
CA GLY A 423 1.48 11.23 1.05
C GLY A 423 0.22 10.52 0.55
N ALA A 424 0.29 9.25 0.17
CA ALA A 424 -0.89 8.45 -0.15
C ALA A 424 -1.99 8.55 0.93
N TRP A 425 -3.24 8.47 0.50
CA TRP A 425 -4.49 8.69 1.24
C TRP A 425 -4.78 10.14 1.66
N PHE A 426 -3.79 11.02 1.70
CA PHE A 426 -4.00 12.40 2.19
C PHE A 426 -4.54 13.36 1.12
N GLY A 427 -4.82 12.87 -0.09
CA GLY A 427 -5.34 13.67 -1.19
C GLY A 427 -4.48 14.91 -1.44
N ARG A 428 -5.07 16.11 -1.44
CA ARG A 428 -4.31 17.36 -1.64
C ARG A 428 -3.28 17.63 -0.55
N GLY A 429 -3.54 17.20 0.69
CA GLY A 429 -2.59 17.29 1.79
C GLY A 429 -1.39 16.36 1.61
N GLY A 430 -1.52 15.34 0.77
CA GLY A 430 -0.48 14.34 0.48
C GLY A 430 0.63 14.79 -0.47
N ARG A 431 0.75 16.09 -0.74
CA ARG A 431 1.83 16.62 -1.60
C ARG A 431 3.16 16.68 -0.85
N HIS A 432 3.67 15.50 -0.51
CA HIS A 432 4.89 15.29 0.25
C HIS A 432 6.02 14.89 -0.71
N PRO A 433 7.27 15.34 -0.49
CA PRO A 433 8.39 14.86 -1.29
C PRO A 433 8.74 13.41 -0.94
N ASN A 434 9.01 12.60 -1.96
CA ASN A 434 9.63 11.29 -1.80
C ASN A 434 11.13 11.44 -1.56
N SER A 435 11.74 10.46 -0.89
CA SER A 435 13.18 10.39 -0.63
C SER A 435 13.84 9.33 -1.51
N LEU A 436 15.11 9.55 -1.83
CA LEU A 436 16.03 8.53 -2.37
C LEU A 436 17.25 8.57 -1.46
N LEU A 437 17.34 7.56 -0.60
CA LEU A 437 18.36 7.38 0.39
C LEU A 437 19.50 6.59 -0.26
N ARG A 438 20.51 7.31 -0.74
CA ARG A 438 21.71 6.69 -1.27
C ARG A 438 22.56 6.16 -0.11
N ASN A 439 22.84 4.88 -0.11
CA ASN A 439 23.70 4.24 0.87
C ASN A 439 25.17 4.55 0.55
N ARG A 440 26.01 4.68 1.58
CA ARG A 440 27.46 4.88 1.43
C ARG A 440 28.26 3.57 1.64
N GLY A 441 27.57 2.44 1.70
CA GLY A 441 28.15 1.10 1.91
C GLY A 441 28.54 0.78 3.35
N ASN A 442 28.04 1.56 4.32
CA ASN A 442 28.37 1.41 5.74
C ASN A 442 27.17 1.71 6.65
N GLY A 443 25.95 1.58 6.13
CA GLY A 443 24.71 1.89 6.85
C GLY A 443 24.46 3.38 7.09
N VAL A 444 25.20 4.28 6.41
CA VAL A 444 24.99 5.73 6.45
C VAL A 444 24.42 6.21 5.13
N PHE A 445 23.36 7.02 5.19
CA PHE A 445 22.61 7.43 4.02
C PHE A 445 22.70 8.94 3.75
N ASP A 446 22.58 9.31 2.48
CA ASP A 446 22.28 10.68 2.04
C ASP A 446 20.96 10.70 1.30
N ASP A 447 20.13 11.72 1.53
CA ASP A 447 18.95 11.92 0.69
C ASP A 447 19.34 12.73 -0.54
N VAL A 448 19.29 12.09 -1.69
CA VAL A 448 19.67 12.66 -2.99
C VAL A 448 18.48 12.92 -3.90
N ALA A 449 17.23 12.77 -3.42
CA ALA A 449 16.03 12.78 -4.27
C ALA A 449 15.86 14.05 -5.12
N LEU A 450 16.21 15.21 -4.56
CA LEU A 450 16.09 16.50 -5.26
C LEU A 450 17.13 16.63 -6.37
N ASP A 451 18.36 16.17 -6.11
CA ASP A 451 19.45 16.23 -7.09
C ASP A 451 19.32 15.12 -8.15
N ALA A 452 18.76 13.97 -7.78
CA ALA A 452 18.45 12.86 -8.67
C ALA A 452 17.22 13.12 -9.58
N GLY A 453 16.41 14.14 -9.29
CA GLY A 453 15.28 14.55 -10.13
C GLY A 453 13.96 13.83 -9.86
N ILE A 454 13.78 13.21 -8.68
CA ILE A 454 12.54 12.53 -8.29
C ILE A 454 11.81 13.18 -7.10
N GLY A 455 12.40 14.19 -6.45
CA GLY A 455 11.83 14.85 -5.26
C GLY A 455 10.85 16.02 -5.53
N ASP A 456 10.73 16.48 -6.78
CA ASP A 456 10.04 17.74 -7.10
C ASP A 456 8.52 17.63 -7.31
N ALA A 457 8.03 16.50 -7.83
CA ALA A 457 6.62 16.35 -8.19
C ALA A 457 5.69 16.38 -6.98
N ARG A 458 6.16 15.81 -5.85
CA ARG A 458 5.48 15.78 -4.54
C ARG A 458 4.02 15.37 -4.69
N LEU A 459 3.79 14.24 -5.34
CA LEU A 459 2.46 13.66 -5.51
C LEU A 459 2.17 12.67 -4.37
N PRO A 460 0.90 12.40 -4.01
CA PRO A 460 0.56 11.32 -3.10
C PRO A 460 0.98 9.99 -3.71
N THR A 461 1.99 9.36 -3.13
CA THR A 461 2.62 8.16 -3.67
C THR A 461 2.39 6.97 -2.76
N GLN A 462 2.00 5.84 -3.36
CA GLN A 462 1.53 4.66 -2.66
C GLN A 462 2.47 3.46 -2.82
N SER A 463 3.05 3.27 -4.01
CA SER A 463 4.01 2.21 -4.29
C SER A 463 5.02 2.64 -5.36
N ALA A 464 6.08 1.87 -5.53
CA ALA A 464 7.04 2.01 -6.61
C ALA A 464 7.71 0.65 -6.87
N ALA A 465 8.36 0.50 -8.01
CA ALA A 465 9.14 -0.69 -8.31
C ALA A 465 10.27 -0.38 -9.29
N PHE A 466 11.45 -0.96 -9.02
CA PHE A 466 12.62 -0.87 -9.90
C PHE A 466 12.61 -1.97 -10.96
N ALA A 467 13.08 -1.64 -12.16
CA ALA A 467 13.43 -2.59 -13.22
C ALA A 467 14.38 -1.93 -14.22
N ASP A 468 15.22 -2.73 -14.88
CA ASP A 468 15.91 -2.32 -16.10
C ASP A 468 14.92 -2.48 -17.28
N ALA A 469 14.16 -1.43 -17.58
CA ALA A 469 13.01 -1.52 -18.47
C ALA A 469 13.39 -1.38 -19.95
N ASP A 470 14.52 -0.74 -20.25
CA ASP A 470 15.05 -0.62 -21.62
C ASP A 470 16.31 -1.46 -21.89
N ASN A 471 16.69 -2.33 -20.94
CA ASN A 471 17.77 -3.30 -21.04
C ASN A 471 19.15 -2.64 -21.24
N ASP A 472 19.36 -1.46 -20.67
CA ASP A 472 20.61 -0.70 -20.76
C ASP A 472 21.61 -0.99 -19.62
N GLY A 473 21.14 -1.70 -18.58
CA GLY A 473 21.93 -2.09 -17.42
C GLY A 473 21.73 -1.19 -16.20
N ASP A 474 20.94 -0.12 -16.30
CA ASP A 474 20.63 0.77 -15.20
C ASP A 474 19.20 0.52 -14.67
N LEU A 475 18.96 0.77 -13.37
CA LEU A 475 17.63 0.58 -12.79
C LEU A 475 16.75 1.81 -13.03
N ASP A 476 15.67 1.64 -13.79
CA ASP A 476 14.56 2.59 -13.91
C ASP A 476 13.56 2.42 -12.76
N LEU A 477 12.77 3.46 -12.51
CA LEU A 477 11.80 3.50 -11.40
C LEU A 477 10.40 3.88 -11.90
N PHE A 478 9.42 3.01 -11.68
CA PHE A 478 8.01 3.37 -11.81
C PHE A 478 7.44 3.77 -10.45
N VAL A 479 6.74 4.91 -10.39
CA VAL A 479 6.16 5.47 -9.16
C VAL A 479 4.63 5.51 -9.27
N ALA A 480 3.97 4.73 -8.42
CA ALA A 480 2.53 4.60 -8.36
C ALA A 480 1.88 5.69 -7.49
N ASN A 481 1.39 6.74 -8.16
CA ASN A 481 0.68 7.86 -7.56
C ASN A 481 -0.84 7.68 -7.52
N GLU A 482 -1.49 8.47 -6.68
CA GLU A 482 -2.93 8.42 -6.44
C GLU A 482 -3.69 9.58 -7.09
N THR A 483 -4.24 9.37 -8.28
CA THR A 483 -5.23 10.29 -8.83
C THR A 483 -6.56 10.09 -8.12
N ALA A 484 -7.11 11.16 -7.53
CA ALA A 484 -8.33 11.14 -6.73
C ALA A 484 -9.23 12.34 -7.06
N PHE A 485 -10.45 12.38 -6.49
CA PHE A 485 -11.38 13.47 -6.79
C PHE A 485 -10.77 14.85 -6.45
N GLY A 486 -10.67 15.70 -7.47
CA GLY A 486 -10.09 17.03 -7.33
C GLY A 486 -8.57 17.04 -7.20
N LEU A 487 -7.86 15.94 -7.48
CA LEU A 487 -6.40 15.89 -7.54
C LEU A 487 -5.95 15.04 -8.74
N ASP A 488 -5.32 15.71 -9.72
CA ASP A 488 -4.63 15.04 -10.81
C ASP A 488 -3.19 14.70 -10.37
N ALA A 489 -2.89 13.40 -10.30
CA ALA A 489 -1.62 12.87 -9.83
C ALA A 489 -1.33 11.54 -10.55
N PRO A 490 -1.03 11.59 -11.87
CA PRO A 490 -0.75 10.38 -12.63
C PRO A 490 0.53 9.70 -12.12
N CYS A 491 0.63 8.39 -12.33
CA CYS A 491 1.88 7.65 -12.09
C CYS A 491 3.03 8.21 -12.95
N GLU A 492 4.25 8.08 -12.43
CA GLU A 492 5.48 8.58 -13.05
C GLU A 492 6.37 7.40 -13.46
N PHE A 493 7.17 7.59 -14.51
CA PHE A 493 8.17 6.62 -14.94
C PHE A 493 9.50 7.33 -15.13
N HIS A 494 10.43 7.08 -14.23
CA HIS A 494 11.73 7.73 -14.16
C HIS A 494 12.77 6.82 -14.80
N ARG A 495 13.27 7.22 -15.98
CA ARG A 495 14.39 6.53 -16.62
C ARG A 495 15.72 6.99 -16.04
N ASN A 496 16.57 6.05 -15.68
CA ASN A 496 17.90 6.34 -15.18
C ASN A 496 18.82 6.81 -16.33
N ARG A 497 19.81 7.64 -16.02
CA ARG A 497 20.83 8.10 -16.97
C ARG A 497 22.18 7.38 -16.83
N GLY A 498 22.26 6.42 -15.90
CA GLY A 498 23.48 5.68 -15.56
C GLY A 498 24.43 6.42 -14.62
N ASP A 499 23.96 7.50 -13.99
CA ASP A 499 24.71 8.29 -13.01
C ASP A 499 23.93 8.54 -11.71
N GLY A 500 22.87 7.75 -11.48
CA GLY A 500 21.95 7.92 -10.35
C GLY A 500 20.96 9.08 -10.50
N THR A 501 20.93 9.76 -11.66
CA THR A 501 19.93 10.79 -11.96
C THR A 501 18.88 10.30 -12.96
N PHE A 502 17.68 10.88 -12.87
CA PHE A 502 16.50 10.39 -13.59
C PHE A 502 15.87 11.41 -14.53
N VAL A 503 15.11 10.89 -15.50
CA VAL A 503 14.19 11.66 -16.36
C VAL A 503 12.79 11.07 -16.28
N GLU A 504 11.84 11.85 -15.76
CA GLU A 504 10.41 11.52 -15.86
C GLU A 504 10.01 11.41 -17.34
N SER A 505 9.44 10.27 -17.71
CA SER A 505 9.22 9.81 -19.09
C SER A 505 7.89 9.08 -19.27
N ALA A 506 6.95 9.14 -18.31
CA ALA A 506 5.70 8.37 -18.37
C ALA A 506 4.85 8.70 -19.60
N ARG A 507 4.85 9.97 -20.04
CA ARG A 507 4.11 10.40 -21.22
C ARG A 507 4.70 9.81 -22.50
N GLU A 508 6.01 9.91 -22.67
CA GLU A 508 6.76 9.40 -23.82
C GLU A 508 6.65 7.87 -23.89
N ALA A 509 6.79 7.21 -22.73
CA ALA A 509 6.70 5.76 -22.59
C ALA A 509 5.27 5.22 -22.68
N ARG A 510 4.24 6.08 -22.70
CA ARG A 510 2.80 5.71 -22.67
C ARG A 510 2.39 4.95 -21.41
N LEU A 511 3.01 5.29 -20.29
CA LEU A 511 2.75 4.76 -18.95
C LEU A 511 1.92 5.71 -18.08
N LEU A 512 1.35 6.78 -18.65
CA LEU A 512 0.44 7.67 -17.92
C LEU A 512 -0.78 6.90 -17.40
N ASN A 513 -0.81 6.68 -16.09
CA ASN A 513 -1.91 6.07 -15.40
C ASN A 513 -2.51 7.05 -14.39
N GLY A 514 -3.69 7.60 -14.70
CA GLY A 514 -4.44 8.50 -13.82
C GLY A 514 -5.43 7.77 -12.91
N GLY A 515 -5.08 6.57 -12.44
CA GLY A 515 -5.91 5.79 -11.52
C GLY A 515 -5.63 6.13 -10.05
N PHE A 516 -6.47 5.64 -9.15
CA PHE A 516 -6.17 5.63 -7.72
C PHE A 516 -5.29 4.41 -7.42
N THR A 517 -4.02 4.49 -7.81
CA THR A 517 -3.12 3.34 -7.90
C THR A 517 -2.63 2.87 -6.54
N LYS A 518 -2.65 1.55 -6.33
CA LYS A 518 -2.31 0.94 -5.03
C LYS A 518 -1.09 0.01 -5.04
N GLY A 519 -0.71 -0.49 -6.21
CA GLY A 519 0.42 -1.40 -6.37
C GLY A 519 0.92 -1.41 -7.81
N CYS A 520 2.19 -1.78 -7.96
CA CYS A 520 2.84 -1.97 -9.24
C CYS A 520 3.89 -3.08 -9.11
N ALA A 521 4.05 -3.90 -10.14
CA ALA A 521 5.05 -4.95 -10.17
C ALA A 521 5.54 -5.21 -11.59
N TRP A 522 6.86 -5.35 -11.74
CA TRP A 522 7.50 -5.69 -13.01
C TRP A 522 7.60 -7.20 -13.20
N GLY A 523 7.49 -7.66 -14.45
CA GLY A 523 7.69 -9.05 -14.80
C GLY A 523 7.77 -9.27 -16.31
N ASP A 524 8.53 -10.28 -16.74
CA ASP A 524 8.55 -10.75 -18.13
C ASP A 524 7.40 -11.76 -18.34
N PHE A 525 6.21 -11.30 -18.74
CA PHE A 525 5.02 -12.15 -18.83
C PHE A 525 4.91 -12.93 -20.15
N ASP A 526 5.60 -12.48 -21.20
CA ASP A 526 5.61 -13.14 -22.52
C ASP A 526 6.95 -13.80 -22.89
N GLY A 527 7.88 -13.86 -21.93
CA GLY A 527 9.12 -14.63 -22.02
C GLY A 527 10.12 -14.04 -23.01
N ASP A 528 10.03 -12.74 -23.24
CA ASP A 528 10.64 -12.07 -24.36
C ASP A 528 11.94 -11.33 -24.00
N GLY A 529 12.26 -11.31 -22.70
CA GLY A 529 13.43 -10.70 -22.09
C GLY A 529 13.30 -9.22 -21.78
N TRP A 530 12.12 -8.61 -21.96
CA TRP A 530 11.83 -7.22 -21.62
C TRP A 530 10.82 -7.16 -20.49
N MET A 531 11.04 -6.27 -19.52
CA MET A 531 10.14 -6.17 -18.38
C MET A 531 8.84 -5.47 -18.79
N ASP A 532 7.72 -6.14 -18.51
CA ASP A 532 6.37 -5.58 -18.55
C ASP A 532 5.94 -5.10 -17.15
N LEU A 533 4.90 -4.28 -17.08
CA LEU A 533 4.44 -3.69 -15.82
C LEU A 533 2.96 -3.99 -15.56
N TYR A 534 2.66 -4.61 -14.42
CA TYR A 534 1.29 -4.72 -13.90
C TYR A 534 1.01 -3.62 -12.88
N VAL A 535 -0.18 -3.00 -12.94
CA VAL A 535 -0.58 -1.90 -12.05
C VAL A 535 -2.01 -2.10 -11.53
N SER A 536 -2.19 -2.07 -10.21
CA SER A 536 -3.50 -2.16 -9.56
C SER A 536 -4.10 -0.78 -9.30
N ASN A 537 -5.38 -0.60 -9.64
CA ASN A 537 -6.11 0.67 -9.48
C ASN A 537 -7.36 0.46 -8.63
N LEU A 538 -7.39 1.02 -7.42
CA LEU A 538 -8.53 0.90 -6.54
C LEU A 538 -9.75 1.64 -7.10
N GLY A 539 -10.86 0.90 -7.29
CA GLY A 539 -12.10 1.40 -7.85
C GLY A 539 -12.10 1.52 -9.38
N GLY A 540 -11.08 0.99 -10.06
CA GLY A 540 -10.94 1.06 -11.52
C GLY A 540 -10.33 -0.23 -12.11
N PRO A 541 -10.24 -0.33 -13.45
CA PRO A 541 -9.59 -1.46 -14.08
C PRO A 541 -8.07 -1.42 -13.83
N ASN A 542 -7.50 -2.58 -13.49
CA ASN A 542 -6.06 -2.79 -13.45
C ASN A 542 -5.45 -2.76 -14.86
N ARG A 543 -4.14 -2.48 -14.94
CA ARG A 543 -3.40 -2.34 -16.20
C ARG A 543 -2.31 -3.40 -16.28
N LEU A 544 -2.03 -3.85 -17.50
CA LEU A 544 -0.88 -4.67 -17.84
C LEU A 544 -0.24 -4.01 -19.05
N TYR A 545 0.87 -3.33 -18.82
CA TYR A 545 1.64 -2.62 -19.83
C TYR A 545 2.69 -3.55 -20.40
N ARG A 546 2.48 -4.02 -21.63
CA ARG A 546 3.49 -4.77 -22.37
C ARG A 546 4.53 -3.82 -22.95
N ASN A 547 5.80 -4.12 -22.76
CA ASN A 547 6.92 -3.40 -23.34
C ASN A 547 7.00 -3.65 -24.87
N ASN A 548 7.04 -2.58 -25.67
CA ASN A 548 7.14 -2.70 -27.14
C ASN A 548 8.60 -2.72 -27.63
N ARG A 549 9.59 -2.64 -26.73
CA ARG A 549 11.04 -2.66 -27.01
C ARG A 549 11.53 -1.45 -27.82
N ASP A 550 10.74 -0.38 -27.86
CA ASP A 550 11.05 0.87 -28.53
C ASP A 550 10.97 2.07 -27.58
N GLY A 551 11.03 1.80 -26.26
CA GLY A 551 10.84 2.78 -25.20
C GLY A 551 9.38 3.13 -24.92
N THR A 552 8.42 2.43 -25.54
CA THR A 552 6.98 2.62 -25.28
C THR A 552 6.31 1.35 -24.79
N PHE A 553 5.17 1.53 -24.11
CA PHE A 553 4.35 0.45 -23.58
C PHE A 553 2.93 0.46 -24.17
N GLU A 554 2.28 -0.70 -24.16
CA GLU A 554 0.89 -0.87 -24.57
C GLU A 554 0.07 -1.53 -23.45
N ASP A 555 -1.04 -0.91 -23.04
CA ASP A 555 -1.99 -1.57 -22.12
C ASP A 555 -2.73 -2.71 -22.84
N VAL A 556 -2.40 -3.94 -22.44
CA VAL A 556 -2.98 -5.17 -22.96
C VAL A 556 -3.96 -5.83 -21.98
N ALA A 557 -4.14 -5.30 -20.76
CA ALA A 557 -4.96 -5.94 -19.72
C ALA A 557 -6.40 -6.28 -20.19
N PRO A 558 -7.13 -5.39 -20.91
CA PRO A 558 -8.49 -5.70 -21.37
C PRO A 558 -8.54 -6.90 -22.33
N ARG A 559 -7.53 -7.06 -23.18
CA ARG A 559 -7.45 -8.19 -24.13
C ARG A 559 -6.98 -9.48 -23.48
N ARG A 560 -6.23 -9.37 -22.38
CA ARG A 560 -5.73 -10.51 -21.60
C ARG A 560 -6.65 -10.95 -20.47
N GLY A 561 -7.69 -10.16 -20.15
CA GLY A 561 -8.66 -10.51 -19.10
C GLY A 561 -8.15 -10.30 -17.68
N VAL A 562 -7.13 -9.46 -17.49
CA VAL A 562 -6.44 -9.24 -16.20
C VAL A 562 -6.74 -7.88 -15.58
N THR A 563 -7.91 -7.31 -15.86
CA THR A 563 -8.32 -5.97 -15.36
C THR A 563 -8.92 -5.99 -13.95
N GLY A 564 -9.10 -7.16 -13.34
CA GLY A 564 -9.75 -7.32 -12.04
C GLY A 564 -8.75 -7.66 -10.91
N PRO A 565 -9.19 -7.63 -9.64
CA PRO A 565 -10.47 -7.10 -9.14
C PRO A 565 -10.58 -5.57 -9.36
N LEU A 566 -11.79 -4.99 -9.29
CA LEU A 566 -11.94 -3.52 -9.41
C LEU A 566 -11.58 -2.84 -8.09
N GLY A 567 -12.01 -3.44 -6.98
CA GLY A 567 -11.50 -3.17 -5.66
C GLY A 567 -10.14 -3.81 -5.46
N SER A 568 -9.08 -3.31 -6.11
CA SER A 568 -7.73 -3.86 -6.01
C SER A 568 -6.84 -3.03 -5.08
N PHE A 569 -5.90 -3.70 -4.40
CA PHE A 569 -4.90 -3.03 -3.57
C PHE A 569 -3.46 -3.48 -3.90
N PRO A 570 -2.81 -4.43 -3.20
CA PRO A 570 -1.46 -4.80 -3.57
C PRO A 570 -1.50 -5.75 -4.78
N CYS A 571 -0.42 -5.76 -5.54
CA CYS A 571 -0.15 -6.77 -6.56
C CYS A 571 1.33 -7.15 -6.54
N TRP A 572 1.66 -8.37 -6.94
CA TRP A 572 3.05 -8.82 -7.08
C TRP A 572 3.18 -9.89 -8.16
N VAL A 573 4.43 -10.17 -8.54
CA VAL A 573 4.81 -11.18 -9.53
C VAL A 573 5.65 -12.26 -8.87
N PHE A 574 5.36 -13.52 -9.16
CA PHE A 574 6.00 -14.72 -8.62
C PHE A 574 5.72 -15.93 -9.52
N ASP A 575 6.31 -17.09 -9.22
CA ASP A 575 6.03 -18.37 -9.88
C ASP A 575 5.48 -19.33 -8.83
N PHE A 576 4.16 -19.39 -8.68
CA PHE A 576 3.55 -20.08 -7.54
C PHE A 576 3.50 -21.59 -7.73
N ASP A 577 3.44 -22.09 -8.96
CA ASP A 577 3.39 -23.52 -9.24
C ASP A 577 4.69 -24.09 -9.81
N GLN A 578 5.75 -23.28 -9.83
CA GLN A 578 7.12 -23.66 -10.19
C GLN A 578 7.21 -24.17 -11.64
N ASP A 579 6.41 -23.60 -12.53
CA ASP A 579 6.35 -23.97 -13.95
C ASP A 579 7.32 -23.16 -14.83
N GLY A 580 7.98 -22.15 -14.24
CA GLY A 580 8.93 -21.27 -14.90
C GLY A 580 8.30 -20.05 -15.56
N ASN A 581 7.01 -19.76 -15.32
CA ASN A 581 6.32 -18.58 -15.83
C ASN A 581 6.01 -17.59 -14.70
N HIS A 582 5.77 -16.32 -15.07
CA HIS A 582 5.38 -15.31 -14.12
C HIS A 582 3.85 -15.26 -13.96
N ASP A 583 3.41 -15.42 -12.73
CA ASP A 583 2.04 -15.30 -12.27
C ASP A 583 1.82 -13.95 -11.59
N VAL A 584 0.56 -13.51 -11.50
CA VAL A 584 0.19 -12.26 -10.84
C VAL A 584 -0.83 -12.50 -9.75
N PHE A 585 -0.48 -12.15 -8.52
CA PHE A 585 -1.47 -12.01 -7.44
C PHE A 585 -1.96 -10.56 -7.37
N VAL A 586 -3.27 -10.39 -7.14
CA VAL A 586 -3.87 -9.07 -6.88
C VAL A 586 -4.83 -9.16 -5.69
N GLY A 587 -4.56 -8.40 -4.64
CA GLY A 587 -5.37 -8.37 -3.43
C GLY A 587 -6.71 -7.64 -3.65
N GLY A 588 -7.78 -8.14 -3.04
CA GLY A 588 -9.11 -7.52 -3.05
C GLY A 588 -9.34 -6.56 -1.87
N TYR A 589 -10.06 -5.47 -2.11
CA TYR A 589 -10.31 -4.36 -1.18
C TYR A 589 -11.62 -3.63 -1.52
N PRO A 590 -12.41 -3.11 -0.55
CA PRO A 590 -12.27 -3.25 0.90
C PRO A 590 -12.96 -4.52 1.42
N ALA A 591 -12.67 -4.85 2.67
CA ALA A 591 -13.18 -5.93 3.48
C ALA A 591 -12.95 -5.56 4.96
N GLY A 592 -13.83 -5.99 5.87
CA GLY A 592 -13.74 -5.71 7.30
C GLY A 592 -14.45 -6.74 8.18
N PRO A 593 -14.81 -6.39 9.42
CA PRO A 593 -15.44 -7.32 10.38
C PRO A 593 -16.70 -8.04 9.85
N ALA A 594 -17.50 -7.37 9.01
CA ALA A 594 -18.66 -8.01 8.37
C ALA A 594 -18.25 -9.13 7.41
N ASP A 595 -17.16 -8.97 6.66
CA ASP A 595 -16.64 -9.98 5.74
C ASP A 595 -15.98 -11.14 6.49
N ALA A 596 -15.33 -10.87 7.63
CA ALA A 596 -14.83 -11.90 8.52
C ALA A 596 -15.98 -12.74 9.11
N ALA A 597 -17.07 -12.11 9.56
CA ALA A 597 -18.29 -12.81 9.95
C ALA A 597 -18.92 -13.59 8.78
N ALA A 598 -19.01 -12.98 7.59
CA ALA A 598 -19.57 -13.62 6.40
C ALA A 598 -18.80 -14.89 6.03
N HIS A 599 -17.47 -14.83 6.05
CA HIS A 599 -16.60 -15.99 5.83
C HIS A 599 -16.86 -17.09 6.87
N ALA A 600 -16.89 -16.76 8.16
CA ALA A 600 -17.18 -17.70 9.23
C ALA A 600 -18.58 -18.34 9.13
N LEU A 601 -19.55 -17.61 8.56
CA LEU A 601 -20.93 -18.08 8.34
C LEU A 601 -21.12 -18.82 7.01
N GLY A 602 -20.10 -18.88 6.14
CA GLY A 602 -20.19 -19.50 4.82
C GLY A 602 -21.11 -18.75 3.84
N ILE A 603 -21.30 -17.44 4.03
CA ILE A 603 -22.10 -16.59 3.13
C ILE A 603 -21.17 -15.70 2.27
N PRO A 604 -21.62 -15.21 1.10
CA PRO A 604 -20.79 -14.35 0.25
C PRO A 604 -20.33 -13.08 0.99
N PRO A 605 -19.06 -12.67 0.83
CA PRO A 605 -18.58 -11.40 1.38
C PRO A 605 -19.21 -10.21 0.65
N GLY A 606 -19.22 -9.05 1.31
CA GLY A 606 -19.54 -7.78 0.66
C GLY A 606 -18.33 -7.19 -0.08
N GLY A 607 -17.12 -7.49 0.39
CA GLY A 607 -15.86 -7.13 -0.24
C GLY A 607 -15.45 -8.02 -1.41
N GLU A 608 -14.52 -7.53 -2.24
CA GLU A 608 -13.93 -8.33 -3.31
C GLU A 608 -12.89 -9.31 -2.75
N ILE A 609 -12.93 -10.55 -3.26
CA ILE A 609 -11.88 -11.55 -3.02
C ILE A 609 -10.69 -11.30 -3.97
N PRO A 610 -9.46 -11.74 -3.62
CA PRO A 610 -8.29 -11.58 -4.49
C PRO A 610 -8.43 -12.31 -5.83
N ARG A 611 -7.49 -12.04 -6.74
CA ARG A 611 -7.28 -12.78 -7.99
C ARG A 611 -5.87 -13.34 -8.01
N LEU A 612 -5.73 -14.53 -8.58
CA LEU A 612 -4.43 -15.10 -8.92
C LEU A 612 -4.49 -15.49 -10.40
N TYR A 613 -3.66 -14.84 -11.20
CA TYR A 613 -3.56 -15.06 -12.64
C TYR A 613 -2.35 -15.93 -12.92
N ARG A 614 -2.58 -17.19 -13.31
CA ARG A 614 -1.53 -18.09 -13.78
C ARG A 614 -1.08 -17.67 -15.18
N GLY A 615 0.20 -17.40 -15.37
CA GLY A 615 0.79 -17.04 -16.67
C GLY A 615 1.06 -18.27 -17.55
N ASP A 616 1.01 -18.10 -18.88
CA ASP A 616 1.39 -19.16 -19.85
C ASP A 616 2.81 -18.98 -20.44
N GLY A 617 3.53 -17.96 -19.97
CA GLY A 617 4.86 -17.57 -20.46
C GLY A 617 4.86 -16.97 -21.88
N ARG A 618 3.69 -16.61 -22.41
CA ARG A 618 3.47 -16.02 -23.75
C ARG A 618 2.51 -14.82 -23.69
N GLY A 619 2.35 -14.24 -22.50
CA GLY A 619 1.48 -13.11 -22.18
C GLY A 619 0.00 -13.47 -22.04
N GLY A 620 -0.36 -14.76 -22.01
CA GLY A 620 -1.69 -15.25 -21.68
C GLY A 620 -1.83 -15.55 -20.18
N PHE A 621 -3.06 -15.46 -19.66
CA PHE A 621 -3.35 -15.68 -18.25
C PHE A 621 -4.65 -16.48 -18.03
N GLU A 622 -4.68 -17.27 -16.96
CA GLU A 622 -5.86 -17.94 -16.42
C GLU A 622 -6.11 -17.48 -14.97
N GLU A 623 -7.32 -17.04 -14.63
CA GLU A 623 -7.67 -16.73 -13.23
C GLU A 623 -7.98 -18.02 -12.47
N VAL A 624 -7.17 -18.33 -11.46
CA VAL A 624 -7.21 -19.60 -10.72
C VAL A 624 -7.40 -19.44 -9.22
N GLY A 625 -7.51 -18.21 -8.70
CA GLY A 625 -7.44 -17.92 -7.26
C GLY A 625 -8.49 -18.67 -6.44
N ARG A 626 -9.76 -18.62 -6.86
CA ARG A 626 -10.84 -19.35 -6.17
C ARG A 626 -10.62 -20.86 -6.18
N ALA A 627 -10.17 -21.41 -7.31
CA ALA A 627 -9.94 -22.85 -7.47
C ALA A 627 -8.81 -23.35 -6.56
N LEU A 628 -7.85 -22.48 -6.25
CA LEU A 628 -6.72 -22.76 -5.35
C LEU A 628 -7.01 -22.41 -3.88
N GLY A 629 -8.23 -22.02 -3.52
CA GLY A 629 -8.64 -21.79 -2.12
C GLY A 629 -8.62 -20.34 -1.64
N LEU A 630 -8.24 -19.38 -2.50
CA LEU A 630 -8.23 -17.94 -2.18
C LEU A 630 -9.65 -17.36 -2.23
N THR A 631 -10.42 -17.62 -1.17
CA THR A 631 -11.87 -17.37 -1.12
C THR A 631 -12.29 -16.30 -0.13
N ARG A 632 -11.32 -15.70 0.58
CA ARG A 632 -11.55 -14.73 1.65
C ARG A 632 -11.30 -13.31 1.18
N ALA A 633 -12.24 -12.41 1.47
CA ALA A 633 -12.02 -10.97 1.35
C ALA A 633 -11.26 -10.50 2.59
N ALA A 634 -10.15 -9.78 2.40
CA ALA A 634 -9.17 -9.57 3.48
C ALA A 634 -8.53 -8.17 3.55
N SER A 635 -8.70 -7.28 2.56
CA SER A 635 -8.04 -5.96 2.52
C SER A 635 -6.55 -6.00 2.86
N PRO A 636 -5.72 -6.78 2.16
CA PRO A 636 -4.29 -6.68 2.38
C PRO A 636 -3.84 -5.26 1.98
N MET A 637 -3.13 -4.55 2.85
CA MET A 637 -2.47 -3.29 2.49
C MET A 637 -0.98 -3.50 2.28
N GLY A 638 -0.35 -4.22 3.20
CA GLY A 638 0.99 -4.76 3.01
C GLY A 638 0.99 -6.28 2.98
N CYS A 639 1.92 -6.84 2.23
CA CYS A 639 1.96 -8.27 1.92
C CYS A 639 3.27 -8.61 1.22
N ASN A 640 3.76 -9.82 1.44
CA ASN A 640 4.89 -10.35 0.70
C ASN A 640 4.84 -11.87 0.65
N PHE A 641 5.70 -12.46 -0.16
CA PHE A 641 5.84 -13.90 -0.33
C PHE A 641 7.26 -14.36 0.02
N GLY A 642 7.38 -15.63 0.36
CA GLY A 642 8.62 -16.32 0.73
C GLY A 642 8.35 -17.81 0.85
N ASP A 643 9.25 -18.60 1.39
CA ASP A 643 9.10 -20.05 1.54
C ASP A 643 9.24 -20.41 3.03
N PHE A 644 8.10 -20.60 3.72
CA PHE A 644 8.10 -20.86 5.16
C PHE A 644 8.81 -22.17 5.49
N ASP A 645 8.61 -23.19 4.66
CA ASP A 645 9.02 -24.56 4.96
C ASP A 645 10.18 -25.07 4.12
N ASN A 646 10.78 -24.22 3.28
CA ASN A 646 11.87 -24.54 2.36
C ASN A 646 11.52 -25.69 1.40
N ASP A 647 10.24 -25.88 1.04
CA ASP A 647 9.84 -26.89 0.06
C ASP A 647 9.93 -26.43 -1.40
N GLY A 648 10.33 -25.18 -1.61
CA GLY A 648 10.56 -24.57 -2.91
C GLY A 648 9.32 -24.00 -3.56
N TYR A 649 8.19 -23.88 -2.86
CA TYR A 649 6.98 -23.24 -3.38
C TYR A 649 6.69 -21.96 -2.57
N PRO A 650 6.55 -20.78 -3.23
CA PRO A 650 6.29 -19.54 -2.52
C PRO A 650 4.94 -19.56 -1.78
N ASP A 651 5.02 -19.38 -0.47
CA ASP A 651 3.98 -19.04 0.48
C ASP A 651 3.79 -17.52 0.57
N PHE A 652 2.79 -17.04 1.30
CA PHE A 652 2.67 -15.60 1.55
C PHE A 652 1.92 -15.23 2.83
N LEU A 653 2.20 -14.01 3.30
CA LEU A 653 1.50 -13.35 4.40
C LEU A 653 0.82 -12.08 3.88
N LEU A 654 -0.44 -11.90 4.29
CA LEU A 654 -1.27 -10.73 4.04
C LEU A 654 -1.43 -9.95 5.34
N GLY A 655 -0.80 -8.77 5.40
CA GLY A 655 -1.06 -7.75 6.40
C GLY A 655 -2.40 -7.11 6.09
N THR A 656 -3.42 -7.50 6.84
CA THR A 656 -4.79 -7.04 6.62
C THR A 656 -5.02 -5.73 7.35
N GLY A 657 -5.89 -4.91 6.79
CA GLY A 657 -6.30 -3.68 7.42
C GLY A 657 -6.99 -2.73 6.47
N ASN A 658 -7.59 -1.71 7.04
CA ASN A 658 -8.13 -0.57 6.32
C ASN A 658 -7.77 0.70 7.12
N THR A 659 -7.97 1.86 6.52
CA THR A 659 -7.90 3.15 7.21
C THR A 659 -8.82 3.20 8.44
N THR A 660 -10.00 2.58 8.39
CA THR A 660 -10.94 2.51 9.51
C THR A 660 -10.30 1.89 10.77
N MET A 661 -10.28 2.61 11.90
CA MET A 661 -9.66 2.15 13.17
C MET A 661 -10.25 0.85 13.74
N TRP A 662 -11.52 0.56 13.46
CA TRP A 662 -12.24 -0.58 14.04
C TRP A 662 -12.27 -1.83 13.16
N ASP A 663 -11.52 -1.86 12.06
CA ASP A 663 -11.42 -3.05 11.20
C ASP A 663 -10.46 -4.09 11.82
N LEU A 664 -10.86 -4.63 12.97
CA LEU A 664 -10.14 -5.69 13.70
C LEU A 664 -10.42 -7.05 13.07
N ILE A 665 -9.69 -7.37 12.01
CA ILE A 665 -9.68 -8.66 11.31
C ILE A 665 -8.27 -9.23 11.34
N PRO A 666 -8.09 -10.56 11.31
CA PRO A 666 -6.75 -11.15 11.41
C PRO A 666 -5.96 -10.91 10.14
N ASN A 667 -4.65 -10.66 10.27
CA ASN A 667 -3.68 -10.93 9.21
C ASN A 667 -3.81 -12.39 8.75
N LEU A 668 -3.51 -12.69 7.48
CA LEU A 668 -3.72 -14.03 6.91
C LEU A 668 -2.43 -14.61 6.35
N ALA A 669 -2.12 -15.86 6.69
CA ALA A 669 -0.97 -16.58 6.17
C ALA A 669 -1.42 -17.79 5.35
N TYR A 670 -0.83 -17.96 4.18
CA TYR A 670 -1.15 -19.03 3.25
C TYR A 670 0.10 -19.82 2.89
N ARG A 671 0.05 -21.12 3.16
CA ARG A 671 1.06 -22.07 2.69
C ARG A 671 0.67 -22.64 1.33
N ASN A 672 1.56 -22.62 0.37
CA ASN A 672 1.40 -23.18 -0.94
C ASN A 672 1.67 -24.69 -0.94
N ASP A 673 0.62 -25.50 -1.08
CA ASP A 673 0.77 -26.96 -1.18
C ASP A 673 1.15 -27.36 -2.62
N ARG A 674 2.39 -27.02 -2.99
CA ARG A 674 3.06 -27.42 -4.23
C ARG A 674 2.32 -27.01 -5.50
N GLY A 675 1.85 -25.77 -5.56
CA GLY A 675 1.08 -25.20 -6.67
C GLY A 675 -0.36 -25.73 -6.79
N ARG A 676 -0.81 -26.62 -5.89
CA ARG A 676 -2.12 -27.28 -6.01
C ARG A 676 -3.23 -26.53 -5.29
N ARG A 677 -2.91 -25.87 -4.18
CA ARG A 677 -3.81 -25.01 -3.40
C ARG A 677 -3.01 -24.18 -2.39
N PHE A 678 -3.63 -23.12 -1.89
CA PHE A 678 -3.18 -22.39 -0.71
C PHE A 678 -3.94 -22.87 0.53
N GLU A 679 -3.19 -23.38 1.50
CA GLU A 679 -3.66 -23.79 2.81
C GLU A 679 -3.62 -22.60 3.78
N ASP A 680 -4.74 -22.28 4.42
CA ASP A 680 -4.78 -21.22 5.45
C ASP A 680 -4.11 -21.72 6.74
N VAL A 681 -2.91 -21.18 6.99
CA VAL A 681 -2.08 -21.49 8.16
C VAL A 681 -2.09 -20.36 9.20
N THR A 682 -3.02 -19.41 9.08
CA THR A 682 -3.12 -18.21 9.93
C THR A 682 -3.15 -18.53 11.42
N ILE A 683 -4.07 -19.41 11.82
CA ILE A 683 -4.26 -19.81 13.23
C ILE A 683 -3.14 -20.71 13.75
N PRO A 684 -2.79 -21.84 13.09
CA PRO A 684 -1.77 -22.75 13.61
C PRO A 684 -0.36 -22.14 13.56
N GLY A 685 -0.06 -21.34 12.53
CA GLY A 685 1.17 -20.57 12.40
C GLY A 685 1.30 -19.42 13.40
N GLY A 686 0.18 -18.93 13.97
CA GLY A 686 0.21 -17.80 14.89
C GLY A 686 0.38 -16.45 14.20
N PHE A 687 -0.14 -16.32 12.98
CA PHE A 687 -0.11 -15.09 12.18
C PHE A 687 -1.39 -14.26 12.26
N GLY A 688 -2.44 -14.75 12.94
CA GLY A 688 -3.76 -14.11 13.03
C GLY A 688 -3.83 -12.84 13.87
N HIS A 689 -2.85 -11.94 13.75
CA HIS A 689 -2.78 -10.70 14.49
C HIS A 689 -3.92 -9.76 14.09
N LEU A 690 -4.63 -9.18 15.05
CA LEU A 690 -5.82 -8.34 14.81
C LEU A 690 -5.47 -6.87 14.53
N GLN A 691 -4.24 -6.44 14.81
CA GLN A 691 -3.78 -5.11 14.43
C GLN A 691 -3.29 -5.12 12.99
N LYS A 692 -3.35 -3.94 12.38
CA LYS A 692 -3.17 -3.76 10.95
C LYS A 692 -1.71 -4.00 10.55
N GLY A 693 -1.48 -4.99 9.69
CA GLY A 693 -0.17 -5.29 9.14
C GLY A 693 0.10 -4.56 7.82
N HIS A 694 1.32 -4.04 7.66
CA HIS A 694 1.78 -3.36 6.46
C HIS A 694 3.10 -3.99 5.96
N GLY A 695 4.24 -3.31 6.10
CA GLY A 695 5.51 -3.79 5.56
C GLY A 695 5.87 -5.21 6.04
N ILE A 696 5.78 -6.20 5.15
CA ILE A 696 6.06 -7.61 5.41
C ILE A 696 7.35 -8.03 4.72
N VAL A 697 8.27 -8.61 5.47
CA VAL A 697 9.57 -9.04 4.98
C VAL A 697 9.80 -10.50 5.37
N PHE A 698 10.10 -11.33 4.37
CA PHE A 698 10.59 -12.69 4.54
C PHE A 698 12.11 -12.69 4.40
N ALA A 699 12.80 -13.08 5.46
CA ALA A 699 14.26 -13.05 5.50
C ALA A 699 14.79 -14.03 6.54
N ASP A 700 15.89 -14.72 6.22
CA ASP A 700 16.69 -15.44 7.21
C ASP A 700 17.48 -14.40 8.04
N LEU A 701 16.89 -13.95 9.16
CA LEU A 701 17.42 -12.83 9.96
C LEU A 701 18.39 -13.30 11.04
N ASP A 702 18.43 -14.61 11.32
CA ASP A 702 19.32 -15.22 12.31
C ASP A 702 20.30 -16.25 11.74
N ASP A 703 20.43 -16.29 10.42
CA ASP A 703 21.47 -17.00 9.68
C ASP A 703 21.39 -18.53 9.79
N ASP A 704 20.18 -19.05 9.97
CA ASP A 704 19.95 -20.46 10.24
C ASP A 704 19.33 -21.26 9.09
N GLY A 705 18.93 -20.55 8.05
CA GLY A 705 18.51 -21.12 6.79
C GLY A 705 17.02 -21.25 6.57
N ASP A 706 16.20 -20.77 7.49
CA ASP A 706 14.78 -20.58 7.23
C ASP A 706 14.39 -19.10 7.31
N GLN A 707 13.29 -18.75 6.64
CA GLN A 707 12.87 -17.35 6.55
C GLN A 707 11.97 -17.02 7.73
N ASP A 708 12.42 -16.09 8.56
CA ASP A 708 11.60 -15.36 9.52
C ASP A 708 10.69 -14.37 8.81
N VAL A 709 9.66 -13.90 9.52
CA VAL A 709 8.76 -12.88 8.99
C VAL A 709 8.69 -11.67 9.90
N PHE A 710 9.25 -10.55 9.44
CA PHE A 710 9.01 -9.24 10.05
C PHE A 710 7.74 -8.61 9.48
N SER A 711 6.97 -7.94 10.34
CA SER A 711 5.75 -7.25 9.93
C SER A 711 5.58 -5.94 10.68
N GLN A 712 5.65 -4.84 9.93
CA GLN A 712 5.40 -3.48 10.39
C GLN A 712 3.91 -3.32 10.70
N MET A 713 3.59 -2.85 11.92
CA MET A 713 2.23 -2.79 12.46
C MET A 713 1.72 -1.36 12.71
N GLY A 714 0.40 -1.24 12.75
CA GLY A 714 -0.30 0.00 13.09
C GLY A 714 -1.07 0.56 11.90
N GLY A 715 -2.00 1.47 12.18
CA GLY A 715 -2.93 2.01 11.17
C GLY A 715 -2.66 3.46 10.77
N ALA A 716 -3.70 4.12 10.27
CA ALA A 716 -3.61 5.45 9.68
C ALA A 716 -3.74 6.58 10.72
N PHE A 717 -4.51 6.36 11.78
CA PHE A 717 -4.83 7.35 12.80
C PHE A 717 -3.86 7.29 13.98
N LEU A 718 -3.63 8.39 14.71
CA LEU A 718 -2.69 8.40 15.85
C LEU A 718 -3.06 7.37 16.96
N GLY A 719 -4.34 7.05 17.11
CA GLY A 719 -4.85 6.00 18.01
C GLY A 719 -4.71 4.56 17.47
N ASP A 720 -4.28 4.38 16.22
CA ASP A 720 -4.01 3.08 15.59
C ASP A 720 -2.56 2.60 15.79
N ARG A 721 -1.75 3.30 16.58
CA ARG A 721 -0.35 2.86 16.79
C ARG A 721 -0.31 1.47 17.41
N PHE A 722 0.65 0.66 16.96
CA PHE A 722 0.92 -0.66 17.52
C PHE A 722 2.40 -1.02 17.37
N ASP A 723 2.86 -2.01 18.13
CA ASP A 723 4.23 -2.52 18.05
C ASP A 723 4.40 -3.46 16.85
N ASP A 724 5.48 -3.27 16.09
CA ASP A 724 5.87 -4.18 15.02
C ASP A 724 6.06 -5.63 15.54
N ALA A 725 5.85 -6.61 14.66
CA ALA A 725 5.95 -8.04 14.96
C ALA A 725 7.11 -8.70 14.20
N LEU A 726 7.70 -9.72 14.80
CA LEU A 726 8.76 -10.55 14.20
C LEU A 726 8.46 -11.99 14.55
N TYR A 727 8.09 -12.78 13.56
CA TYR A 727 7.73 -14.18 13.70
C TYR A 727 8.96 -15.04 13.40
N GLU A 728 9.58 -15.57 14.46
CA GLU A 728 10.73 -16.48 14.36
C GLU A 728 10.26 -17.81 13.77
N ASN A 729 10.93 -18.29 12.74
CA ASN A 729 10.59 -19.55 12.09
C ASN A 729 11.19 -20.74 12.89
N PRO A 730 10.39 -21.77 13.22
CA PRO A 730 10.88 -22.89 14.04
C PRO A 730 11.67 -23.95 13.26
N GLY A 731 11.79 -23.79 11.93
CA GLY A 731 12.44 -24.71 11.02
C GLY A 731 11.63 -25.98 10.66
N PHE A 732 11.92 -26.51 9.48
CA PHE A 732 11.16 -27.62 8.86
C PHE A 732 12.03 -28.83 8.45
N GLY A 733 13.35 -28.75 8.70
CA GLY A 733 14.32 -29.80 8.33
C GLY A 733 14.42 -30.05 6.82
N ASN A 734 13.97 -29.08 6.02
CA ASN A 734 14.27 -28.98 4.60
C ASN A 734 15.57 -28.19 4.39
N ARG A 735 16.11 -28.29 3.18
CA ARG A 735 17.38 -27.71 2.75
C ARG A 735 17.11 -26.45 1.95
N TRP A 736 18.09 -25.57 1.87
CA TRP A 736 17.93 -24.26 1.25
C TRP A 736 19.21 -23.83 0.52
N LEU A 737 19.11 -22.75 -0.26
CA LEU A 737 20.25 -22.04 -0.84
C LEU A 737 19.92 -20.55 -0.89
N ALA A 738 20.72 -19.72 -0.21
CA ALA A 738 20.69 -18.28 -0.44
C ALA A 738 21.64 -17.90 -1.57
N LEU A 739 21.17 -17.08 -2.50
CA LEU A 739 21.87 -16.72 -3.72
C LEU A 739 21.89 -15.20 -3.90
N ARG A 740 23.04 -14.58 -3.65
CA ARG A 740 23.31 -13.18 -4.00
C ARG A 740 23.85 -13.11 -5.42
N LEU A 741 23.14 -12.41 -6.30
CA LEU A 741 23.56 -12.21 -7.69
C LEU A 741 24.15 -10.81 -7.86
N ARG A 742 25.28 -10.71 -8.57
CA ARG A 742 25.94 -9.45 -8.87
C ARG A 742 26.06 -9.26 -10.38
N GLY A 743 25.29 -8.30 -10.91
CA GLY A 743 25.36 -7.92 -12.32
C GLY A 743 26.68 -7.23 -12.68
N VAL A 744 27.09 -7.38 -13.94
CA VAL A 744 28.24 -6.67 -14.53
C VAL A 744 27.82 -5.90 -15.78
N LYS A 745 27.07 -6.55 -16.66
CA LYS A 745 26.36 -5.93 -17.79
C LYS A 745 24.88 -5.72 -17.44
N ALA A 746 24.29 -6.69 -16.75
CA ALA A 746 23.02 -6.49 -16.08
C ALA A 746 23.18 -5.47 -14.94
N ASN A 747 22.06 -4.87 -14.54
CA ASN A 747 22.03 -4.01 -13.35
C ASN A 747 22.66 -4.68 -12.14
N ARG A 748 23.35 -3.88 -11.33
CA ARG A 748 24.26 -4.37 -10.30
C ARG A 748 23.56 -5.22 -9.24
N SER A 749 22.36 -4.83 -8.86
CA SER A 749 21.43 -5.56 -7.97
C SER A 749 20.86 -6.85 -8.58
N ALA A 750 21.06 -7.10 -9.87
CA ALA A 750 20.50 -8.21 -10.64
C ALA A 750 18.96 -8.30 -10.61
N ILE A 751 18.25 -7.19 -10.31
CA ILE A 751 16.78 -7.15 -10.31
C ILE A 751 16.26 -7.56 -11.70
N GLY A 752 15.36 -8.54 -11.72
CA GLY A 752 14.85 -9.19 -12.93
C GLY A 752 15.60 -10.46 -13.35
N ALA A 753 16.73 -10.81 -12.70
CA ALA A 753 17.43 -12.06 -12.98
C ALA A 753 16.58 -13.26 -12.63
N ARG A 754 16.52 -14.23 -13.57
CA ARG A 754 15.71 -15.45 -13.44
C ARG A 754 16.61 -16.65 -13.17
N VAL A 755 16.30 -17.37 -12.11
CA VAL A 755 17.04 -18.54 -11.64
C VAL A 755 16.20 -19.80 -11.87
N ARG A 756 16.86 -20.86 -12.33
CA ARG A 756 16.30 -22.21 -12.41
C ARG A 756 17.29 -23.20 -11.80
N ALA A 757 16.93 -23.75 -10.65
CA ALA A 757 17.68 -24.77 -9.93
C ALA A 757 17.09 -26.16 -10.19
N GLU A 758 17.86 -27.06 -10.80
CA GLU A 758 17.52 -28.47 -10.91
C GLU A 758 18.01 -29.21 -9.66
N ILE A 759 17.09 -29.87 -8.96
CA ILE A 759 17.37 -30.52 -7.66
C ILE A 759 16.83 -31.94 -7.62
N LEU A 760 17.49 -32.78 -6.81
CA LEU A 760 17.02 -34.14 -6.49
C LEU A 760 16.36 -34.15 -5.11
N ASP A 761 15.06 -33.87 -5.07
CA ASP A 761 14.29 -33.81 -3.83
C ASP A 761 13.72 -35.20 -3.49
N GLY A 762 14.28 -35.84 -2.46
CA GLY A 762 13.87 -37.19 -2.06
C GLY A 762 14.02 -38.24 -3.17
N GLY A 763 14.97 -38.05 -4.08
CA GLY A 763 15.18 -38.91 -5.26
C GLY A 763 14.34 -38.54 -6.49
N VAL A 764 13.51 -37.50 -6.41
CA VAL A 764 12.71 -36.98 -7.53
C VAL A 764 13.38 -35.75 -8.10
N LEU A 765 13.70 -35.77 -9.40
CA LEU A 765 14.22 -34.61 -10.10
C LEU A 765 13.09 -33.60 -10.30
N ARG A 766 13.26 -32.38 -9.79
CA ARG A 766 12.35 -31.25 -10.03
C ARG A 766 13.12 -29.94 -10.17
N THR A 767 12.41 -28.88 -10.54
CA THR A 767 12.94 -27.53 -10.67
C THR A 767 12.39 -26.61 -9.58
N VAL A 768 13.23 -25.67 -9.16
CA VAL A 768 12.85 -24.52 -8.33
C VAL A 768 13.29 -23.28 -9.07
N HIS A 769 12.37 -22.34 -9.21
CA HIS A 769 12.51 -21.08 -9.91
C HIS A 769 12.50 -19.92 -8.91
N GLY A 770 13.21 -18.85 -9.24
CA GLY A 770 13.22 -17.61 -8.48
C GLY A 770 13.55 -16.43 -9.37
N THR A 771 13.04 -15.25 -9.03
CA THR A 771 13.31 -13.99 -9.73
C THR A 771 13.74 -12.95 -8.71
N VAL A 772 14.90 -12.31 -8.93
CA VAL A 772 15.39 -11.25 -8.06
C VAL A 772 14.44 -10.05 -8.14
N SER A 773 13.80 -9.71 -7.03
CA SER A 773 12.90 -8.56 -6.89
C SER A 773 12.72 -8.23 -5.41
N SER A 774 12.12 -7.08 -5.10
CA SER A 774 11.70 -6.74 -3.73
C SER A 774 10.53 -7.59 -3.22
N GLY A 775 9.87 -8.36 -4.10
CA GLY A 775 8.71 -9.19 -3.76
C GLY A 775 7.39 -8.42 -3.86
N GLY A 776 6.73 -8.24 -2.71
CA GLY A 776 5.36 -7.78 -2.58
C GLY A 776 5.16 -6.27 -2.49
N SER A 777 4.25 -5.86 -1.61
CA SER A 777 3.81 -4.48 -1.43
C SER A 777 4.02 -4.05 0.02
N PHE A 778 4.49 -2.82 0.24
CA PHE A 778 4.92 -2.26 1.54
C PHE A 778 6.16 -2.91 2.16
N GLY A 779 6.49 -4.15 1.79
CA GLY A 779 7.68 -4.84 2.25
C GLY A 779 8.62 -5.16 1.10
N ALA A 780 9.90 -4.91 1.29
CA ALA A 780 10.98 -5.33 0.40
C ALA A 780 11.77 -6.47 1.05
N ASN A 781 11.67 -7.66 0.47
CA ASN A 781 12.54 -8.77 0.81
C ASN A 781 13.97 -8.47 0.38
N PRO A 782 14.98 -9.10 1.02
CA PRO A 782 16.37 -9.03 0.57
C PRO A 782 16.52 -9.35 -0.91
N LEU A 783 17.46 -8.68 -1.58
CA LEU A 783 17.74 -8.97 -3.00
C LEU A 783 18.51 -10.28 -3.17
N ARG A 784 19.08 -10.83 -2.09
CA ARG A 784 19.53 -12.23 -2.05
C ARG A 784 18.31 -13.15 -2.12
N LEU A 785 18.27 -14.04 -3.11
CA LEU A 785 17.20 -15.03 -3.25
C LEU A 785 17.35 -16.11 -2.20
N HIS A 786 16.23 -16.57 -1.65
CA HIS A 786 16.18 -17.77 -0.82
C HIS A 786 15.44 -18.87 -1.58
N LEU A 787 16.12 -19.98 -1.86
CA LEU A 787 15.55 -21.11 -2.59
C LEU A 787 15.35 -22.29 -1.65
N GLY A 788 14.10 -22.68 -1.39
CA GLY A 788 13.79 -23.95 -0.73
C GLY A 788 14.09 -25.14 -1.63
N LEU A 789 14.86 -26.10 -1.12
CA LEU A 789 15.35 -27.25 -1.88
C LEU A 789 14.73 -28.59 -1.41
N GLY A 790 13.77 -28.55 -0.49
CA GLY A 790 13.16 -29.75 0.08
C GLY A 790 14.22 -30.64 0.73
N LYS A 791 14.40 -31.87 0.25
CA LYS A 791 15.41 -32.82 0.77
C LYS A 791 16.69 -32.90 -0.07
N ALA A 792 16.88 -32.01 -1.05
CA ALA A 792 18.06 -32.06 -1.91
C ALA A 792 19.34 -31.63 -1.17
N GLU A 793 20.43 -32.39 -1.32
CA GLU A 793 21.72 -32.07 -0.68
C GLU A 793 22.53 -31.01 -1.45
N ARG A 794 22.14 -30.74 -2.71
CA ARG A 794 22.76 -29.77 -3.60
C ARG A 794 21.83 -29.43 -4.77
N VAL A 795 22.14 -28.32 -5.45
CA VAL A 795 21.61 -27.99 -6.77
C VAL A 795 22.50 -28.63 -7.84
N GLU A 796 21.92 -29.52 -8.65
CA GLU A 796 22.66 -30.26 -9.69
C GLU A 796 23.04 -29.34 -10.85
N THR A 797 22.10 -28.49 -11.29
CA THR A 797 22.32 -27.44 -12.29
C THR A 797 21.64 -26.16 -11.82
N LEU A 798 22.41 -25.10 -11.63
CA LEU A 798 21.89 -23.75 -11.39
C LEU A 798 22.02 -22.95 -12.68
N SER A 799 20.91 -22.63 -13.33
CA SER A 799 20.87 -21.74 -14.49
C SER A 799 20.43 -20.34 -14.07
N ILE A 800 21.20 -19.32 -14.44
CA ILE A 800 20.89 -17.90 -14.21
C ILE A 800 20.72 -17.24 -15.58
N THR A 801 19.62 -16.55 -15.78
CA THR A 801 19.40 -15.68 -16.94
C THR A 801 19.46 -14.23 -16.45
N TRP A 802 20.48 -13.51 -16.88
CA TRP A 802 20.73 -12.12 -16.48
C TRP A 802 19.82 -11.16 -17.26
N PRO A 803 19.19 -10.18 -16.59
CA PRO A 803 18.33 -9.17 -17.22
C PRO A 803 19.21 -8.21 -18.04
N GLY A 804 18.65 -7.51 -19.03
CA GLY A 804 19.42 -6.62 -19.91
C GLY A 804 20.28 -7.38 -20.92
N SER A 805 21.31 -8.07 -20.42
CA SER A 805 22.31 -8.76 -21.25
C SER A 805 21.77 -10.04 -21.92
N GLY A 806 20.74 -10.66 -21.33
CA GLY A 806 20.21 -11.96 -21.75
C GLY A 806 21.21 -13.11 -21.59
N THR A 807 22.33 -12.87 -20.91
CA THR A 807 23.39 -13.87 -20.73
C THR A 807 22.84 -15.02 -19.90
N ARG A 808 23.06 -16.26 -20.36
CA ARG A 808 22.77 -17.46 -19.59
C ARG A 808 24.04 -18.03 -18.99
N GLN A 809 24.08 -18.09 -17.67
CA GLN A 809 25.18 -18.65 -16.90
C GLN A 809 24.73 -19.95 -16.23
N VAL A 810 25.62 -20.94 -16.16
CA VAL A 810 25.31 -22.25 -15.61
C VAL A 810 26.40 -22.68 -14.64
N LEU A 811 26.01 -22.97 -13.41
CA LEU A 811 26.84 -23.56 -12.37
C LEU A 811 26.34 -24.98 -12.06
N ARG A 812 27.22 -25.86 -11.56
CA ARG A 812 26.90 -27.26 -11.28
C ARG A 812 27.34 -27.67 -9.89
N GLY A 813 26.51 -28.48 -9.24
CA GLY A 813 26.82 -29.08 -7.95
C GLY A 813 26.97 -28.04 -6.82
N VAL A 814 26.15 -26.99 -6.82
CA VAL A 814 26.16 -25.97 -5.76
C VAL A 814 25.59 -26.61 -4.48
N PRO A 815 26.37 -26.71 -3.39
CA PRO A 815 25.92 -27.37 -2.16
C PRO A 815 24.71 -26.65 -1.54
N ALA A 816 23.80 -27.41 -0.93
CA ALA A 816 22.73 -26.86 -0.12
C ALA A 816 23.25 -26.34 1.24
N ASP A 817 22.39 -25.63 1.96
CA ASP A 817 22.61 -25.02 3.27
C ASP A 817 23.79 -24.04 3.24
N ARG A 818 23.79 -23.18 2.22
CA ARG A 818 24.83 -22.18 1.98
C ARG A 818 24.21 -20.86 1.54
N GLU A 819 24.94 -19.80 1.82
CA GLU A 819 24.83 -18.56 1.07
C GLU A 819 25.99 -18.46 0.08
N VAL A 820 25.66 -18.24 -1.19
CA VAL A 820 26.63 -18.08 -2.27
C VAL A 820 26.41 -16.79 -3.05
N THR A 821 27.51 -16.12 -3.40
CA THR A 821 27.52 -14.98 -4.31
C THR A 821 28.00 -15.41 -5.68
N VAL A 822 27.21 -15.10 -6.72
CA VAL A 822 27.55 -15.36 -8.13
C VAL A 822 27.64 -14.03 -8.87
N THR A 823 28.78 -13.80 -9.54
CA THR A 823 28.98 -12.63 -10.39
C THR A 823 28.76 -13.00 -11.85
N GLU A 824 28.11 -12.11 -12.61
CA GLU A 824 27.84 -12.31 -14.03
C GLU A 824 29.13 -12.60 -14.82
N GLY A 825 29.14 -13.74 -15.52
CA GLY A 825 30.25 -14.17 -16.36
C GLY A 825 31.39 -14.88 -15.62
N GLU A 826 31.30 -15.08 -14.30
CA GLU A 826 32.25 -15.92 -13.56
C GLU A 826 31.79 -17.38 -13.46
N ASP A 827 32.68 -18.33 -13.75
CA ASP A 827 32.39 -19.78 -13.67
C ASP A 827 32.44 -20.34 -12.22
N ARG A 828 32.49 -19.47 -11.22
CA ARG A 828 32.64 -19.81 -9.80
C ARG A 828 31.73 -18.94 -8.93
N TRP A 829 31.52 -19.37 -7.69
CA TRP A 829 30.85 -18.60 -6.65
C TRP A 829 31.77 -18.34 -5.45
N VAL A 830 31.37 -17.39 -4.61
CA VAL A 830 31.99 -17.12 -3.31
C VAL A 830 31.00 -17.52 -2.22
N GLU A 831 31.44 -18.33 -1.26
CA GLU A 831 30.59 -18.73 -0.13
C GLU A 831 30.76 -17.76 1.04
N ARG A 832 29.65 -17.42 1.69
CA ARG A 832 29.68 -16.71 2.98
C ARG A 832 29.70 -17.70 4.13
N THR A 833 30.40 -17.34 5.21
CA THR A 833 30.31 -18.09 6.47
C THR A 833 29.09 -17.60 7.25
N LEU A 834 28.11 -18.48 7.46
CA LEU A 834 26.91 -18.21 8.24
C LEU A 834 27.20 -18.27 9.74
N ARG A 835 26.46 -17.50 10.53
CA ARG A 835 26.54 -17.52 11.99
C ARG A 835 25.14 -17.68 12.60
N PRO A 836 24.60 -18.92 12.61
CA PRO A 836 23.28 -19.17 13.13
C PRO A 836 23.17 -18.72 14.60
N VAL A 837 22.20 -17.87 14.89
CA VAL A 837 21.88 -17.40 16.24
C VAL A 837 20.44 -17.73 16.57
N ARG A 838 19.85 -17.05 17.55
CA ARG A 838 18.44 -17.19 17.90
C ARG A 838 17.89 -15.80 18.13
N LEU A 839 16.79 -15.47 17.50
CA LEU A 839 16.19 -14.14 17.64
C LEU A 839 15.74 -13.87 19.08
N GLY A 840 16.13 -12.70 19.59
CA GLY A 840 15.82 -12.24 20.94
C GLY A 840 16.71 -12.79 22.07
N GLY A 841 17.83 -13.44 21.74
CA GLY A 841 18.86 -13.84 22.70
C GLY A 841 18.51 -15.07 23.54
N GLY A 842 19.19 -16.19 23.26
CA GLY A 842 19.16 -17.42 24.05
C GLY A 842 19.99 -18.52 23.40
N ALA A 843 20.66 -19.38 24.18
CA ALA A 843 21.35 -20.54 23.63
C ALA A 843 20.33 -21.52 23.02
N ARG A 844 20.65 -22.07 21.84
CA ARG A 844 19.87 -23.12 21.15
C ARG A 844 19.73 -24.40 21.98
#